data_AF-A0A7W8BZ33-F1
#
_entry.id   AF-A0A7W8BZ33-F1
#
_cell.length_a   1.000
_cell.length_b   1.000
_cell.length_c   1.000
_cell.angle_alpha   90.00
_cell.angle_beta   90.00
_cell.angle_gamma   90.00
#
_symmetry.space_group_name_H-M   'P 1'
#
loop_
_entity.id
_entity.type
_entity.pdbx_description
1 polymer ?
#
loop_
_entity_poly.entity_id
_entity_poly.type
_entity_poly.pdbx_seq_one_letter_code
_entity_poly.pdbx_strand_id
1 'polypeptide(L)'
;MAKNRALQQWRVEDSIELYGIRNWGAGYFDVSDAGEVVICPQGPKGPQVSIPEVISGLRDRGHDMPVLLRVENILDSRIANIHESFRKAIKNLGYAGAYRGVFPVKVNQQQQVVEKIAQFGAQFHHGLEVGSKAELVAAVSLMQDREACIICNGYKDEEFMDLGLQALRLGFNVFFVLEMPSELGVLLERSKALGVRPSIGVRAKLAVKASGHWTDSGGERSTFGLSPAQIVDVVDTLKAHDMLDCFKLLHYHLGSQVSNIRDIRTGVMEGARLYAGLIEEGAPMGYLDLGGGLAVDYDGSHTNYISSRNYSLDEYCTDVVEAIMSTLDEASVPHPHIITESGRATVAYYSVLLFNVLDVSVVEEVQLPESLPEGTPEPVINLRETLANISLRNLQECYNDAIYYRDEMRQLFSMGRVNLRQRTLAERFFWAIIMRIAQEKTRLKNVPRDLADIDVSLADIYYGNFSVFQSLPDTWAIDQLFPVMPIHRLKEFPSRHGIISDITCDSDGRIDQFIDPQGMKPTLELHPLRDGEEYYLGVFLVGAYQETLGDLHNLMGDTNVVSIRVADDGSYEYVREIRGDSVADILSYVEYDPRRILEDLRDTAEQAVRQGRITPSERFSIMQAFEDGLRGYTYFER
;
A
#
# COMPACT_ATOMS: atom_id res chain seq x y z
N MET A 1 -20.06 24.32 3.47
CA MET A 1 -21.05 24.92 4.41
C MET A 1 -20.31 25.44 5.64
N ALA A 2 -19.94 26.72 5.68
CA ALA A 2 -19.24 27.31 6.83
C ALA A 2 -20.27 27.96 7.78
N LYS A 3 -20.68 27.24 8.83
CA LYS A 3 -21.45 27.81 9.96
C LYS A 3 -20.86 27.31 11.27
N ASN A 4 -20.37 28.24 12.10
CA ASN A 4 -20.15 28.14 13.55
C ASN A 4 -19.48 26.87 14.12
N ARG A 5 -18.21 26.60 13.78
CA ARG A 5 -17.40 25.61 14.54
C ARG A 5 -16.79 26.15 15.85
N ALA A 6 -16.81 27.46 16.11
CA ALA A 6 -16.15 28.05 17.29
C ALA A 6 -16.82 27.78 18.65
N LEU A 7 -18.01 27.15 18.69
CA LEU A 7 -18.75 26.82 19.91
C LEU A 7 -19.13 25.33 20.02
N GLN A 8 -18.79 24.50 19.02
CA GLN A 8 -19.01 23.06 19.09
C GLN A 8 -17.75 22.39 19.63
N GLN A 9 -17.90 21.66 20.73
CA GLN A 9 -16.88 20.72 21.20
C GLN A 9 -16.64 19.68 20.11
N TRP A 10 -15.39 19.48 19.70
CA TRP A 10 -15.03 18.45 18.72
C TRP A 10 -15.41 17.07 19.26
N ARG A 11 -16.04 16.25 18.42
CA ARG A 11 -16.51 14.91 18.78
C ARG A 11 -15.83 13.87 17.90
N VAL A 12 -15.93 12.63 18.35
CA VAL A 12 -15.45 11.46 17.59
C VAL A 12 -16.05 11.42 16.18
N GLU A 13 -17.34 11.75 16.04
CA GLU A 13 -17.99 11.81 14.72
C GLU A 13 -17.32 12.81 13.76
N ASP A 14 -16.81 13.93 14.28
CA ASP A 14 -16.15 14.94 13.46
C ASP A 14 -14.81 14.40 12.92
N SER A 15 -14.06 13.62 13.73
CA SER A 15 -12.86 12.91 13.27
C SER A 15 -13.17 11.77 12.30
N ILE A 16 -14.25 11.03 12.52
CA ILE A 16 -14.69 9.95 11.60
C ILE A 16 -15.01 10.52 10.22
N GLU A 17 -15.71 11.67 10.16
CA GLU A 17 -16.01 12.35 8.90
C GLU A 17 -14.74 12.93 8.26
N LEU A 18 -13.85 13.53 9.06
CA LEU A 18 -12.61 14.16 8.58
C LEU A 18 -11.65 13.16 7.93
N TYR A 19 -11.41 12.01 8.56
CA TYR A 19 -10.47 11.00 8.05
C TYR A 19 -11.14 9.93 7.18
N GLY A 20 -12.48 9.96 7.05
CA GLY A 20 -13.23 9.07 6.18
C GLY A 20 -13.16 7.58 6.57
N ILE A 21 -12.77 7.25 7.81
CA ILE A 21 -12.47 5.87 8.24
C ILE A 21 -13.61 4.88 7.97
N ARG A 22 -14.87 5.31 8.03
CA ARG A 22 -16.02 4.44 7.71
C ARG A 22 -16.25 4.22 6.22
N ASN A 23 -15.70 5.08 5.36
CA ASN A 23 -15.83 4.99 3.92
C ASN A 23 -14.85 3.97 3.34
N TRP A 24 -13.57 4.08 3.71
CA TRP A 24 -12.52 3.16 3.26
C TRP A 24 -12.34 1.96 4.18
N GLY A 25 -12.66 2.04 5.47
CA GLY A 25 -12.35 1.00 6.47
C GLY A 25 -13.10 -0.33 6.30
N ALA A 26 -14.07 -0.41 5.39
CA ALA A 26 -14.84 -1.61 5.05
C ALA A 26 -15.46 -2.35 6.27
N GLY A 27 -15.69 -1.63 7.37
CA GLY A 27 -16.17 -2.17 8.64
C GLY A 27 -15.12 -2.89 9.49
N TYR A 28 -13.86 -2.97 9.03
CA TYR A 28 -12.73 -3.53 9.78
C TYR A 28 -12.05 -2.51 10.69
N PHE A 29 -12.24 -1.22 10.43
CA PHE A 29 -11.69 -0.13 11.23
C PHE A 29 -12.79 0.88 11.56
N ASP A 30 -12.80 1.38 12.80
CA ASP A 30 -13.66 2.47 13.25
C ASP A 30 -12.97 3.26 14.36
N VAL A 31 -13.65 4.27 14.92
CA VAL A 31 -13.19 5.01 16.11
C VAL A 31 -14.12 4.72 17.26
N SER A 32 -13.56 4.34 18.41
CA SER A 32 -14.30 4.10 19.63
C SER A 32 -14.82 5.39 20.26
N ASP A 33 -15.78 5.25 21.17
CA ASP A 33 -16.24 6.33 22.04
C ASP A 33 -15.12 6.92 22.90
N ALA A 34 -13.95 6.28 23.01
CA ALA A 34 -12.77 6.81 23.70
C ALA A 34 -12.00 7.83 22.85
N GLY A 35 -12.19 7.85 21.52
CA GLY A 35 -11.39 8.64 20.58
C GLY A 35 -10.12 7.90 20.13
N GLU A 36 -10.20 6.56 20.07
CA GLU A 36 -9.11 5.67 19.67
C GLU A 36 -9.55 4.85 18.46
N VAL A 37 -8.65 4.62 17.51
CA VAL A 37 -8.92 3.71 16.39
C VAL A 37 -9.02 2.29 16.92
N VAL A 38 -10.07 1.59 16.48
CA VAL A 38 -10.33 0.20 16.83
C VAL A 38 -10.36 -0.69 15.59
N ILE A 39 -9.92 -1.93 15.79
CA ILE A 39 -9.99 -3.01 14.82
C ILE A 39 -11.24 -3.84 15.10
N CYS A 40 -12.04 -4.07 14.06
CA CYS A 40 -13.33 -4.76 14.08
C CYS A 40 -13.28 -5.97 13.13
N PRO A 41 -12.55 -7.06 13.47
CA PRO A 41 -12.22 -8.11 12.51
C PRO A 41 -13.44 -8.89 11.98
N GLN A 42 -14.54 -8.92 12.74
CA GLN A 42 -15.81 -9.54 12.35
C GLN A 42 -16.85 -8.51 11.87
N GLY A 43 -16.40 -7.31 11.53
CA GLY A 43 -17.23 -6.19 11.12
C GLY A 43 -17.75 -5.33 12.30
N PRO A 44 -18.55 -4.30 12.02
CA PRO A 44 -18.88 -3.23 12.98
C PRO A 44 -19.64 -3.67 14.25
N LYS A 45 -20.28 -4.84 14.22
CA LYS A 45 -21.02 -5.40 15.36
C LYS A 45 -20.24 -6.46 16.13
N GLY A 46 -19.02 -6.77 15.67
CA GLY A 46 -18.15 -7.76 16.30
C GLY A 46 -17.34 -7.17 17.46
N PRO A 47 -16.39 -7.95 17.99
CA PRO A 47 -15.43 -7.47 18.98
C PRO A 47 -14.61 -6.30 18.42
N GLN A 48 -14.28 -5.35 19.30
CA GLN A 48 -13.46 -4.18 18.98
C GLN A 48 -12.19 -4.20 19.82
N VAL A 49 -11.04 -4.00 19.19
CA VAL A 49 -9.73 -3.96 19.86
C VAL A 49 -9.07 -2.62 19.57
N SER A 50 -8.65 -1.90 20.62
CA SER A 50 -7.99 -0.59 20.49
C SER A 50 -6.57 -0.75 19.96
N ILE A 51 -6.21 -0.01 18.90
CA ILE A 51 -4.83 0.02 18.38
C ILE A 51 -3.87 0.62 19.43
N PRO A 52 -4.18 1.74 20.12
CA PRO A 52 -3.38 2.21 21.25
C PRO A 52 -3.13 1.17 22.34
N GLU A 53 -4.12 0.33 22.67
CA GLU A 53 -3.95 -0.78 23.62
C GLU A 53 -2.96 -1.83 23.09
N VAL A 54 -3.08 -2.22 21.82
CA VAL A 54 -2.13 -3.13 21.16
C VAL A 54 -0.72 -2.55 21.17
N ILE A 55 -0.55 -1.26 20.92
CA ILE A 55 0.76 -0.59 21.00
C ILE A 55 1.33 -0.64 22.42
N SER A 56 0.51 -0.42 23.45
CA SER A 56 0.97 -0.56 24.83
C SER A 56 1.49 -1.98 25.10
N GLY A 57 0.76 -3.01 24.68
CA GLY A 57 1.19 -4.40 24.86
C GLY A 57 2.43 -4.78 24.05
N LEU A 58 2.66 -4.14 22.89
CA LEU A 58 3.90 -4.28 22.11
C LEU A 58 5.11 -3.71 22.86
N ARG A 59 4.97 -2.53 23.44
CA ARG A 59 6.04 -1.89 24.23
C ARG A 59 6.41 -2.72 25.46
N ASP A 60 5.42 -3.28 26.15
CA ASP A 60 5.65 -4.17 27.30
C ASP A 60 6.40 -5.46 26.92
N ARG A 61 6.38 -5.83 25.63
CA ARG A 61 7.10 -6.98 25.05
C ARG A 61 8.47 -6.60 24.46
N GLY A 62 8.84 -5.32 24.51
CA GLY A 62 10.11 -4.83 23.97
C GLY A 62 10.10 -4.66 22.45
N HIS A 63 8.95 -4.33 21.87
CA HIS A 63 8.83 -3.93 20.47
C HIS A 63 8.63 -2.42 20.37
N ASP A 64 9.62 -1.74 19.81
CA ASP A 64 9.57 -0.32 19.50
C ASP A 64 9.00 -0.06 18.09
N MET A 65 8.61 1.19 17.86
CA MET A 65 8.14 1.65 16.54
C MET A 65 9.31 1.81 15.55
N PRO A 66 9.06 1.71 14.24
CA PRO A 66 7.80 1.37 13.58
C PRO A 66 7.45 -0.11 13.68
N VAL A 67 6.15 -0.41 13.62
CA VAL A 67 5.59 -1.77 13.60
C VAL A 67 4.58 -1.91 12.47
N LEU A 68 4.70 -2.98 11.70
CA LEU A 68 3.65 -3.47 10.82
C LEU A 68 2.74 -4.43 11.59
N LEU A 69 1.54 -3.97 11.93
CA LEU A 69 0.52 -4.77 12.60
C LEU A 69 -0.29 -5.55 11.57
N ARG A 70 -0.33 -6.88 11.69
CA ARG A 70 -1.17 -7.79 10.90
C ARG A 70 -2.32 -8.33 11.76
N VAL A 71 -3.52 -8.41 11.20
CA VAL A 71 -4.72 -8.92 11.88
C VAL A 71 -5.22 -10.15 11.13
N GLU A 72 -4.89 -11.35 11.63
CA GLU A 72 -5.18 -12.59 10.91
C GLU A 72 -6.67 -12.79 10.63
N ASN A 73 -7.54 -12.36 11.55
CA ASN A 73 -8.99 -12.51 11.37
C ASN A 73 -9.53 -11.73 10.16
N ILE A 74 -8.93 -10.59 9.81
CA ILE A 74 -9.34 -9.81 8.64
C ILE A 74 -9.04 -10.60 7.37
N LEU A 75 -7.87 -11.23 7.30
CA LEU A 75 -7.49 -12.10 6.18
C LEU A 75 -8.47 -13.26 5.99
N ASP A 76 -8.80 -13.95 7.09
CA ASP A 76 -9.82 -15.01 7.12
C ASP A 76 -11.17 -14.46 6.59
N SER A 77 -11.61 -13.31 7.09
CA SER A 77 -12.86 -12.66 6.66
C SER A 77 -12.86 -12.28 5.18
N ARG A 78 -11.75 -11.76 4.64
CA ARG A 78 -11.66 -11.39 3.22
C ARG A 78 -11.80 -12.60 2.30
N ILE A 79 -11.12 -13.71 2.61
CA ILE A 79 -11.23 -14.95 1.85
C ILE A 79 -12.66 -15.47 1.89
N ALA A 80 -13.28 -15.52 3.08
CA ALA A 80 -14.65 -15.97 3.26
C ALA A 80 -15.65 -15.09 2.47
N ASN A 81 -15.57 -13.76 2.61
CA ASN A 81 -16.46 -12.82 1.94
C ASN A 81 -16.44 -12.96 0.42
N ILE A 82 -15.26 -13.08 -0.19
CA ILE A 82 -15.14 -13.26 -1.66
C ILE A 82 -15.82 -14.57 -2.09
N HIS A 83 -15.52 -15.68 -1.41
CA HIS A 83 -16.10 -16.99 -1.72
C HIS A 83 -17.62 -17.03 -1.52
N GLU A 84 -18.11 -16.45 -0.42
CA GLU A 84 -19.53 -16.44 -0.09
C GLU A 84 -20.33 -15.53 -1.02
N SER A 85 -19.81 -14.37 -1.42
CA SER A 85 -20.45 -13.49 -2.41
C SER A 85 -20.57 -14.18 -3.78
N PHE A 86 -19.53 -14.89 -4.24
CA PHE A 86 -19.62 -15.69 -5.47
C PHE A 86 -20.61 -16.85 -5.34
N ARG A 87 -20.57 -17.61 -4.23
CA ARG A 87 -21.52 -18.71 -3.98
C ARG A 87 -22.97 -18.22 -3.94
N LYS A 88 -23.21 -17.03 -3.37
CA LYS A 88 -24.52 -16.37 -3.37
C LYS A 88 -24.96 -16.01 -4.78
N ALA A 89 -24.10 -15.38 -5.59
CA ALA A 89 -24.39 -15.06 -6.99
C ALA A 89 -24.69 -16.33 -7.82
N ILE A 90 -23.84 -17.36 -7.71
CA ILE A 90 -24.01 -18.67 -8.36
C ILE A 90 -25.36 -19.30 -8.02
N LYS A 91 -25.71 -19.34 -6.73
CA LYS A 91 -26.98 -19.91 -6.26
C LYS A 91 -28.18 -19.13 -6.78
N ASN A 92 -28.13 -17.79 -6.73
CA ASN A 92 -29.25 -16.93 -7.12
C ASN A 92 -29.52 -16.97 -8.62
N LEU A 93 -28.46 -17.07 -9.44
CA LEU A 93 -28.57 -17.09 -10.90
C LEU A 93 -28.72 -18.51 -11.46
N GLY A 94 -28.51 -19.55 -10.66
CA GLY A 94 -28.60 -20.94 -11.11
C GLY A 94 -27.39 -21.38 -11.94
N TYR A 95 -26.22 -20.79 -11.68
CA TYR A 95 -24.98 -21.14 -12.37
C TYR A 95 -24.53 -22.58 -12.00
N ALA A 96 -24.23 -23.41 -13.00
CA ALA A 96 -23.88 -24.82 -12.77
C ALA A 96 -22.42 -25.05 -12.34
N GLY A 97 -21.50 -24.14 -12.67
CA GLY A 97 -20.10 -24.21 -12.25
C GLY A 97 -19.89 -23.78 -10.80
N ALA A 98 -18.68 -23.98 -10.29
CA ALA A 98 -18.28 -23.53 -8.94
C ALA A 98 -17.24 -22.41 -9.00
N TYR A 99 -17.16 -21.62 -7.93
CA TYR A 99 -16.12 -20.61 -7.77
C TYR A 99 -14.87 -21.19 -7.08
N ARG A 100 -13.69 -20.80 -7.57
CA ARG A 100 -12.36 -21.16 -7.05
C ARG A 100 -11.50 -19.90 -6.95
N GLY A 101 -11.46 -19.27 -5.78
CA GLY A 101 -10.54 -18.16 -5.52
C GLY A 101 -9.08 -18.64 -5.55
N VAL A 102 -8.18 -17.83 -6.09
CA VAL A 102 -6.74 -18.10 -6.13
C VAL A 102 -6.00 -16.87 -5.61
N PHE A 103 -5.01 -17.06 -4.75
CA PHE A 103 -4.18 -15.96 -4.26
C PHE A 103 -2.88 -15.86 -5.05
N PRO A 104 -2.66 -14.77 -5.81
CA PRO A 104 -1.39 -14.54 -6.49
C PRO A 104 -0.30 -14.17 -5.48
N VAL A 105 0.66 -15.07 -5.32
CA VAL A 105 1.73 -14.98 -4.30
C VAL A 105 2.54 -13.69 -4.46
N LYS A 106 2.68 -13.18 -5.70
CA LYS A 106 3.36 -11.92 -6.02
C LYS A 106 2.87 -10.69 -5.25
N VAL A 107 1.64 -10.72 -4.75
CA VAL A 107 1.04 -9.59 -4.02
C VAL A 107 1.57 -9.51 -2.60
N ASN A 108 1.86 -10.64 -1.97
CA ASN A 108 2.49 -10.72 -0.66
C ASN A 108 3.08 -12.13 -0.46
N GLN A 109 4.41 -12.26 -0.63
CA GLN A 109 5.14 -13.52 -0.61
C GLN A 109 5.54 -13.96 0.80
N GLN A 110 5.26 -13.14 1.81
CA GLN A 110 5.68 -13.39 3.18
C GLN A 110 5.15 -14.76 3.62
N GLN A 111 6.05 -15.65 4.05
CA GLN A 111 5.73 -17.06 4.33
C GLN A 111 4.47 -17.19 5.20
N GLN A 112 4.38 -16.33 6.22
CA GLN A 112 3.31 -16.34 7.21
C GLN A 112 1.94 -15.98 6.62
N VAL A 113 1.92 -15.09 5.62
CA VAL A 113 0.72 -14.67 4.91
C VAL A 113 0.26 -15.80 4.01
N VAL A 114 1.15 -16.33 3.17
CA VAL A 114 0.81 -17.43 2.24
C VAL A 114 0.41 -18.69 3.00
N GLU A 115 1.10 -19.01 4.10
CA GLU A 115 0.74 -20.11 5.00
C GLU A 115 -0.68 -19.93 5.54
N LYS A 116 -1.01 -18.72 6.02
CA LYS A 116 -2.34 -18.46 6.59
C LYS A 116 -3.44 -18.55 5.54
N ILE A 117 -3.20 -18.01 4.35
CA ILE A 117 -4.10 -18.10 3.20
C ILE A 117 -4.34 -19.57 2.82
N ALA A 118 -3.29 -20.38 2.73
CA ALA A 118 -3.41 -21.79 2.41
C ALA A 118 -4.18 -22.58 3.49
N GLN A 119 -3.91 -22.30 4.77
CA GLN A 119 -4.59 -22.95 5.90
C GLN A 119 -6.08 -22.62 5.96
N PHE A 120 -6.44 -21.33 5.98
CA PHE A 120 -7.84 -20.91 6.07
C PHE A 120 -8.60 -21.17 4.76
N GLY A 121 -7.93 -20.98 3.64
CA GLY A 121 -8.47 -21.14 2.29
C GLY A 121 -8.80 -22.58 1.90
N ALA A 122 -8.22 -23.58 2.57
CA ALA A 122 -8.45 -25.00 2.28
C ALA A 122 -9.95 -25.40 2.33
N GLN A 123 -10.74 -24.84 3.25
CA GLN A 123 -12.18 -25.12 3.33
C GLN A 123 -12.98 -24.61 2.12
N PHE A 124 -12.38 -23.71 1.33
CA PHE A 124 -12.95 -23.13 0.13
C PHE A 124 -12.29 -23.65 -1.16
N HIS A 125 -11.28 -24.53 -1.03
CA HIS A 125 -10.35 -24.87 -2.10
C HIS A 125 -9.71 -23.63 -2.74
N HIS A 126 -9.36 -22.65 -1.90
CA HIS A 126 -8.68 -21.44 -2.33
C HIS A 126 -7.25 -21.79 -2.74
N GLY A 127 -6.91 -21.54 -4.00
CA GLY A 127 -5.64 -21.89 -4.62
C GLY A 127 -4.56 -20.83 -4.48
N LEU A 128 -3.40 -21.09 -5.09
CA LEU A 128 -2.29 -20.14 -5.20
C LEU A 128 -1.91 -19.93 -6.67
N GLU A 129 -1.64 -18.69 -7.05
CA GLU A 129 -1.00 -18.37 -8.33
C GLU A 129 0.47 -18.05 -8.11
N VAL A 130 1.29 -18.56 -9.01
CA VAL A 130 2.74 -18.43 -8.98
C VAL A 130 3.22 -17.91 -10.32
N GLY A 131 4.03 -16.86 -10.28
CA GLY A 131 4.65 -16.23 -11.45
C GLY A 131 6.13 -16.54 -11.60
N SER A 132 6.73 -17.32 -10.68
CA SER A 132 8.15 -17.69 -10.73
C SER A 132 8.44 -19.06 -10.12
N LYS A 133 9.64 -19.58 -10.41
CA LYS A 133 10.12 -20.85 -9.83
C LYS A 133 10.12 -20.85 -8.30
N ALA A 134 10.56 -19.74 -7.69
CA ALA A 134 10.61 -19.61 -6.24
C ALA A 134 9.20 -19.66 -5.63
N GLU A 135 8.24 -18.96 -6.25
CA GLU A 135 6.84 -18.96 -5.82
C GLU A 135 6.21 -20.35 -5.98
N LEU A 136 6.52 -21.09 -7.06
CA LEU A 136 6.04 -22.47 -7.24
C LEU A 136 6.52 -23.39 -6.11
N VAL A 137 7.80 -23.32 -5.74
CA VAL A 137 8.36 -24.10 -4.63
C VAL A 137 7.67 -23.74 -3.31
N ALA A 138 7.48 -22.44 -3.04
CA ALA A 138 6.78 -21.97 -1.85
C ALA A 138 5.32 -22.49 -1.81
N ALA A 139 4.57 -22.32 -2.90
CA ALA A 139 3.18 -22.77 -2.99
C ALA A 139 3.04 -24.29 -2.76
N VAL A 140 3.86 -25.10 -3.43
CA VAL A 140 3.84 -26.57 -3.28
C VAL A 140 4.21 -27.01 -1.86
N SER A 141 5.06 -26.24 -1.16
CA SER A 141 5.46 -26.55 0.22
C SER A 141 4.37 -26.26 1.25
N LEU A 142 3.49 -25.29 0.97
CA LEU A 142 2.47 -24.80 1.91
C LEU A 142 1.08 -25.39 1.64
N MET A 143 0.77 -25.71 0.38
CA MET A 143 -0.54 -26.22 -0.02
C MET A 143 -0.74 -27.66 0.45
N GLN A 144 -1.79 -27.89 1.22
CA GLN A 144 -2.20 -29.23 1.65
C GLN A 144 -3.41 -29.76 0.85
N ASP A 145 -4.31 -28.87 0.46
CA ASP A 145 -5.48 -29.22 -0.34
C ASP A 145 -5.07 -29.53 -1.79
N ARG A 146 -5.46 -30.73 -2.25
CA ARG A 146 -5.13 -31.26 -3.58
C ARG A 146 -6.15 -30.86 -4.64
N GLU A 147 -7.32 -30.38 -4.24
CA GLU A 147 -8.34 -29.87 -5.16
C GLU A 147 -8.13 -28.40 -5.51
N ALA A 148 -7.52 -27.63 -4.61
CA ALA A 148 -7.19 -26.22 -4.82
C ALA A 148 -6.21 -26.05 -5.99
N CYS A 149 -6.48 -25.04 -6.83
CA CYS A 149 -5.70 -24.80 -8.04
C CYS A 149 -4.33 -24.20 -7.71
N ILE A 150 -3.29 -24.66 -8.41
CA ILE A 150 -2.02 -23.95 -8.54
C ILE A 150 -1.94 -23.43 -9.97
N ILE A 151 -2.03 -22.11 -10.14
CA ILE A 151 -1.98 -21.46 -11.46
C ILE A 151 -0.56 -20.99 -11.71
N CYS A 152 0.08 -21.52 -12.75
CA CYS A 152 1.43 -21.14 -13.14
C CYS A 152 1.42 -20.11 -14.27
N ASN A 153 1.69 -18.86 -13.94
CA ASN A 153 1.93 -17.75 -14.87
C ASN A 153 3.43 -17.42 -14.96
N GLY A 154 3.78 -16.31 -15.61
CA GLY A 154 5.15 -15.83 -15.77
C GLY A 154 5.92 -16.53 -16.89
N TYR A 155 7.19 -16.16 -17.06
CA TYR A 155 8.07 -16.84 -18.01
C TYR A 155 8.46 -18.22 -17.49
N LYS A 156 8.27 -19.28 -18.30
CA LYS A 156 8.53 -20.67 -17.88
C LYS A 156 9.63 -21.30 -18.71
N ASP A 157 10.74 -21.65 -18.06
CA ASP A 157 11.82 -22.44 -18.62
C ASP A 157 11.62 -23.95 -18.36
N GLU A 158 12.57 -24.78 -18.83
CA GLU A 158 12.52 -26.23 -18.64
C GLU A 158 12.45 -26.64 -17.17
N GLU A 159 13.18 -25.95 -16.28
CA GLU A 159 13.23 -26.26 -14.85
C GLU A 159 11.88 -25.97 -14.19
N PHE A 160 11.24 -24.84 -14.53
CA PHE A 160 9.89 -24.53 -14.07
C PHE A 160 8.90 -25.60 -14.52
N MET A 161 8.93 -25.98 -15.80
CA MET A 161 8.01 -26.99 -16.36
C MET A 161 8.19 -28.34 -15.65
N ASP A 162 9.43 -28.77 -15.44
CA ASP A 162 9.73 -30.01 -14.72
C ASP A 162 9.19 -29.97 -13.28
N LEU A 163 9.40 -28.88 -12.54
CA LEU A 163 8.90 -28.73 -11.18
C LEU A 163 7.36 -28.80 -11.13
N GLY A 164 6.67 -28.10 -12.04
CA GLY A 164 5.22 -28.17 -12.13
C GLY A 164 4.70 -29.56 -12.47
N LEU A 165 5.40 -30.29 -13.37
CA LEU A 165 5.01 -31.64 -13.77
C LEU A 165 5.22 -32.64 -12.63
N GLN A 166 6.28 -32.45 -11.83
CA GLN A 166 6.46 -33.23 -10.60
C GLN A 166 5.39 -32.88 -9.56
N ALA A 167 4.98 -31.62 -9.41
CA ALA A 167 3.89 -31.24 -8.53
C ALA A 167 2.56 -31.89 -8.97
N LEU A 168 2.25 -31.92 -10.28
CA LEU A 168 1.12 -32.71 -10.81
C LEU A 168 1.22 -34.18 -10.43
N ARG A 169 2.42 -34.77 -10.57
CA ARG A 169 2.66 -36.18 -10.22
C ARG A 169 2.49 -36.47 -8.72
N LEU A 170 2.75 -35.48 -7.87
CA LEU A 170 2.47 -35.53 -6.42
C LEU A 170 0.98 -35.36 -6.10
N GLY A 171 0.12 -35.14 -7.10
CA GLY A 171 -1.33 -35.04 -6.96
C GLY A 171 -1.84 -33.62 -6.72
N PHE A 172 -1.02 -32.58 -6.93
CA PHE A 172 -1.52 -31.20 -6.93
C PHE A 172 -2.31 -30.88 -8.20
N ASN A 173 -3.29 -30.00 -8.12
CA ASN A 173 -4.06 -29.52 -9.27
C ASN A 173 -3.38 -28.30 -9.92
N VAL A 174 -2.35 -28.54 -10.74
CA VAL A 174 -1.51 -27.50 -11.34
C VAL A 174 -1.93 -27.20 -12.79
N PHE A 175 -2.04 -25.93 -13.16
CA PHE A 175 -2.28 -25.49 -14.53
C PHE A 175 -1.09 -24.71 -15.08
N PHE A 176 -0.55 -25.14 -16.21
CA PHE A 176 0.45 -24.38 -16.96
C PHE A 176 -0.24 -23.40 -17.89
N VAL A 177 -0.31 -22.13 -17.51
CA VAL A 177 -0.89 -21.09 -18.36
C VAL A 177 0.17 -20.65 -19.36
N LEU A 178 -0.04 -20.96 -20.64
CA LEU A 178 0.81 -20.49 -21.73
C LEU A 178 0.66 -18.98 -21.88
N GLU A 179 1.77 -18.26 -21.75
CA GLU A 179 1.84 -16.80 -21.93
C GLU A 179 2.66 -16.41 -23.16
N MET A 180 3.50 -17.32 -23.66
CA MET A 180 4.25 -17.18 -24.91
C MET A 180 4.09 -18.42 -25.79
N PRO A 181 4.00 -18.28 -27.13
CA PRO A 181 3.83 -19.43 -28.03
C PRO A 181 4.94 -20.48 -27.92
N SER A 182 6.17 -20.07 -27.60
CA SER A 182 7.32 -20.98 -27.48
C SER A 182 7.21 -21.95 -26.30
N GLU A 183 6.42 -21.62 -25.27
CA GLU A 183 6.30 -22.43 -24.05
C GLU A 183 5.63 -23.78 -24.30
N LEU A 184 4.72 -23.88 -25.28
CA LEU A 184 4.01 -25.12 -25.56
C LEU A 184 4.97 -26.24 -25.99
N GLY A 185 5.93 -25.92 -26.88
CA GLY A 185 6.91 -26.89 -27.34
C GLY A 185 7.75 -27.45 -26.20
N VAL A 186 8.22 -26.57 -25.31
CA VAL A 186 8.98 -26.95 -24.11
C VAL A 186 8.14 -27.84 -23.20
N LEU A 187 6.90 -27.45 -22.90
CA LEU A 187 6.00 -28.22 -22.04
C LEU A 187 5.72 -29.62 -22.59
N LEU A 188 5.47 -29.76 -23.88
CA LEU A 188 5.24 -31.05 -24.53
C LEU A 188 6.49 -31.96 -24.48
N GLU A 189 7.67 -31.39 -24.71
CA GLU A 189 8.94 -32.11 -24.60
C GLU A 189 9.17 -32.63 -23.17
N ARG A 190 9.05 -31.75 -22.18
CA ARG A 190 9.23 -32.10 -20.75
C ARG A 190 8.17 -33.08 -20.26
N SER A 191 6.91 -32.89 -20.66
CA SER A 191 5.80 -33.81 -20.40
C SER A 191 6.13 -35.23 -20.87
N LYS A 192 6.64 -35.37 -22.10
CA LYS A 192 7.03 -36.66 -22.67
C LYS A 192 8.23 -37.27 -21.95
N ALA A 193 9.22 -36.46 -21.60
CA ALA A 193 10.42 -36.91 -20.88
C ALA A 193 10.07 -37.46 -19.48
N LEU A 194 9.14 -36.82 -18.78
CA LEU A 194 8.72 -37.22 -17.44
C LEU A 194 7.55 -38.22 -17.41
N GLY A 195 6.88 -38.45 -18.54
CA GLY A 195 5.71 -39.33 -18.65
C GLY A 195 4.49 -38.81 -17.89
N VAL A 196 4.34 -37.48 -17.79
CA VAL A 196 3.24 -36.81 -17.07
C VAL A 196 2.40 -36.04 -18.09
N ARG A 197 1.08 -36.29 -18.15
CA ARG A 197 0.16 -35.46 -18.94
C ARG A 197 -0.09 -34.13 -18.19
N PRO A 198 0.20 -32.97 -18.80
CA PRO A 198 -0.01 -31.67 -18.16
C PRO A 198 -1.50 -31.28 -18.14
N SER A 199 -1.87 -30.37 -17.24
CA SER A 199 -3.08 -29.55 -17.41
C SER A 199 -2.64 -28.20 -17.97
N ILE A 200 -3.13 -27.86 -19.15
CA ILE A 200 -2.72 -26.70 -19.93
C ILE A 200 -3.83 -25.65 -19.88
N GLY A 201 -3.43 -24.39 -19.70
CA GLY A 201 -4.26 -23.23 -19.97
C GLY A 201 -3.58 -22.26 -20.92
N VAL A 202 -4.30 -21.23 -21.35
CA VAL A 202 -3.73 -20.15 -22.16
C VAL A 202 -4.14 -18.80 -21.61
N ARG A 203 -3.22 -17.84 -21.57
CA ARG A 203 -3.55 -16.44 -21.33
C ARG A 203 -3.93 -15.77 -22.63
N ALA A 204 -5.19 -15.35 -22.77
CA ALA A 204 -5.66 -14.64 -23.93
C ALA A 204 -5.41 -13.13 -23.84
N LYS A 205 -5.05 -12.53 -24.97
CA LYS A 205 -5.05 -11.08 -25.16
C LYS A 205 -6.46 -10.62 -25.53
N LEU A 206 -7.05 -9.78 -24.69
CA LEU A 206 -8.35 -9.17 -24.94
C LEU A 206 -8.20 -7.86 -25.72
N ALA A 207 -9.23 -7.49 -26.47
CA ALA A 207 -9.35 -6.17 -27.11
C ALA A 207 -9.69 -5.07 -26.08
N VAL A 208 -10.42 -5.42 -25.02
CA VAL A 208 -10.79 -4.51 -23.93
C VAL A 208 -9.54 -4.04 -23.17
N LYS A 209 -9.52 -2.74 -22.84
CA LYS A 209 -8.53 -2.12 -21.96
C LYS A 209 -9.23 -1.54 -20.73
N ALA A 210 -8.75 -1.92 -19.54
CA ALA A 210 -9.13 -1.26 -18.30
C ALA A 210 -8.35 0.06 -18.15
N SER A 211 -8.91 1.03 -17.44
CA SER A 211 -8.24 2.30 -17.10
C SER A 211 -7.44 2.19 -15.79
N GLY A 212 -6.35 2.97 -15.65
CA GLY A 212 -5.55 3.07 -14.40
C GLY A 212 -4.04 2.93 -14.60
N HIS A 213 -3.27 2.89 -13.50
CA HIS A 213 -1.79 2.78 -13.54
C HIS A 213 -1.31 1.48 -14.20
N TRP A 214 -2.15 0.45 -14.18
CA TRP A 214 -1.85 -0.89 -14.70
C TRP A 214 -2.43 -1.18 -16.09
N THR A 215 -2.83 -0.15 -16.85
CA THR A 215 -3.46 -0.28 -18.17
C THR A 215 -2.65 -1.15 -19.14
N ASP A 216 -1.32 -1.04 -19.10
CA ASP A 216 -0.41 -1.78 -20.00
C ASP A 216 -0.31 -3.28 -19.69
N SER A 217 -0.82 -3.72 -18.54
CA SER A 217 -0.87 -5.15 -18.18
C SER A 217 -1.98 -5.90 -18.94
N GLY A 218 -2.98 -5.19 -19.49
CA GLY A 218 -4.10 -5.73 -20.26
C GLY A 218 -4.12 -5.27 -21.73
N GLY A 219 -5.08 -5.78 -22.49
CA GLY A 219 -5.29 -5.39 -23.90
C GLY A 219 -4.34 -6.05 -24.91
N GLU A 220 -4.55 -5.76 -26.21
CA GLU A 220 -3.80 -6.38 -27.33
C GLU A 220 -2.27 -6.17 -27.29
N ARG A 221 -1.82 -5.07 -26.66
CA ARG A 221 -0.40 -4.72 -26.54
C ARG A 221 0.25 -5.20 -25.25
N SER A 222 -0.46 -5.98 -24.42
CA SER A 222 0.13 -6.59 -23.22
C SER A 222 1.39 -7.38 -23.56
N THR A 223 2.38 -7.31 -22.68
CA THR A 223 3.66 -8.02 -22.81
C THR A 223 3.49 -9.54 -22.77
N PHE A 224 2.44 -10.03 -22.11
CA PHE A 224 2.13 -11.44 -21.94
C PHE A 224 0.80 -11.82 -22.60
N GLY A 225 0.65 -13.10 -22.92
CA GLY A 225 -0.56 -13.67 -23.51
C GLY A 225 -0.49 -13.83 -25.02
N LEU A 226 -1.37 -14.69 -25.51
CA LEU A 226 -1.46 -15.10 -26.91
C LEU A 226 -2.59 -14.35 -27.61
N SER A 227 -2.34 -13.97 -28.87
CA SER A 227 -3.40 -13.49 -29.75
C SER A 227 -4.35 -14.64 -30.13
N PRO A 228 -5.58 -14.36 -30.59
CA PRO A 228 -6.50 -15.40 -31.06
C PRO A 228 -5.88 -16.35 -32.10
N ALA A 229 -5.07 -15.83 -33.03
CA ALA A 229 -4.36 -16.66 -34.01
C ALA A 229 -3.39 -17.64 -33.34
N GLN A 230 -2.60 -17.17 -32.38
CA GLN A 230 -1.66 -18.01 -31.63
C GLN A 230 -2.39 -19.05 -30.75
N ILE A 231 -3.58 -18.71 -30.23
CA ILE A 231 -4.42 -19.67 -29.49
C ILE A 231 -4.90 -20.79 -30.41
N VAL A 232 -5.30 -20.48 -31.65
CA VAL A 232 -5.64 -21.50 -32.66
C VAL A 232 -4.42 -22.37 -32.98
N ASP A 233 -3.22 -21.79 -33.10
CA ASP A 233 -1.98 -22.56 -33.30
C ASP A 233 -1.73 -23.54 -32.13
N VAL A 234 -2.04 -23.16 -30.89
CA VAL A 234 -1.98 -24.04 -29.71
C VAL A 234 -2.96 -25.21 -29.85
N VAL A 235 -4.21 -24.93 -30.25
CA VAL A 235 -5.23 -25.97 -30.48
C VAL A 235 -4.76 -26.97 -31.54
N ASP A 236 -4.29 -26.49 -32.69
CA ASP A 236 -3.82 -27.34 -33.79
C ASP A 236 -2.61 -28.18 -33.38
N THR A 237 -1.68 -27.59 -32.63
CA THR A 237 -0.51 -28.31 -32.11
C THR A 237 -0.93 -29.40 -31.13
N LEU A 238 -1.87 -29.13 -30.22
CA LEU A 238 -2.37 -30.13 -29.26
C LEU A 238 -3.16 -31.25 -29.95
N LYS A 239 -3.95 -30.94 -30.98
CA LYS A 239 -4.62 -31.94 -31.84
C LYS A 239 -3.59 -32.84 -32.52
N ALA A 240 -2.52 -32.27 -33.08
CA ALA A 240 -1.46 -33.03 -33.75
C ALA A 240 -0.69 -33.98 -32.81
N HIS A 241 -0.66 -33.68 -31.50
CA HIS A 241 0.01 -34.51 -30.48
C HIS A 241 -0.93 -35.42 -29.70
N ASP A 242 -2.23 -35.46 -30.03
CA ASP A 242 -3.25 -36.21 -29.25
C ASP A 242 -3.29 -35.78 -27.77
N MET A 243 -3.24 -34.46 -27.54
CA MET A 243 -3.18 -33.82 -26.22
C MET A 243 -4.21 -32.70 -26.04
N LEU A 244 -5.22 -32.61 -26.90
CA LEU A 244 -6.28 -31.60 -26.77
C LEU A 244 -7.08 -31.75 -25.46
N ASP A 245 -7.18 -32.97 -24.92
CA ASP A 245 -7.77 -33.27 -23.61
C ASP A 245 -7.05 -32.58 -22.43
N CYS A 246 -5.79 -32.19 -22.64
CA CYS A 246 -4.99 -31.47 -21.64
C CYS A 246 -5.36 -29.99 -21.56
N PHE A 247 -6.05 -29.42 -22.56
CA PHE A 247 -6.42 -28.01 -22.60
C PHE A 247 -7.72 -27.76 -21.80
N LYS A 248 -7.56 -27.19 -20.60
CA LYS A 248 -8.62 -27.15 -19.57
C LYS A 248 -8.97 -25.74 -19.08
N LEU A 249 -8.12 -24.75 -19.32
CA LEU A 249 -8.25 -23.44 -18.69
C LEU A 249 -8.03 -22.30 -19.70
N LEU A 250 -8.96 -21.34 -19.72
CA LEU A 250 -8.74 -20.05 -20.36
C LEU A 250 -8.49 -19.01 -19.27
N HIS A 251 -7.38 -18.29 -19.35
CA HIS A 251 -7.01 -17.21 -18.46
C HIS A 251 -7.01 -15.89 -19.23
N TYR A 252 -7.36 -14.79 -18.59
CA TYR A 252 -7.02 -13.45 -19.04
C TYR A 252 -6.81 -12.54 -17.83
N HIS A 253 -6.16 -11.39 -18.04
CA HIS A 253 -5.94 -10.43 -16.97
C HIS A 253 -6.14 -9.00 -17.47
N LEU A 254 -7.03 -8.25 -16.84
CA LEU A 254 -7.33 -6.85 -17.18
C LEU A 254 -6.33 -5.85 -16.58
N GLY A 255 -5.55 -6.27 -15.58
CA GLY A 255 -4.70 -5.40 -14.77
C GLY A 255 -5.13 -5.39 -13.29
N SER A 256 -4.31 -4.77 -12.43
CA SER A 256 -4.64 -4.56 -11.02
C SER A 256 -5.56 -3.34 -10.86
N GLN A 257 -6.36 -3.31 -9.77
CA GLN A 257 -7.15 -2.14 -9.38
C GLN A 257 -8.08 -1.61 -10.50
N VAL A 258 -8.94 -2.47 -11.05
CA VAL A 258 -9.91 -2.04 -12.08
C VAL A 258 -11.06 -1.31 -11.39
N SER A 259 -11.09 0.02 -11.50
CA SER A 259 -12.00 0.89 -10.75
C SER A 259 -13.44 0.94 -11.30
N ASN A 260 -13.66 0.50 -12.55
CA ASN A 260 -14.95 0.59 -13.25
C ASN A 260 -15.54 -0.79 -13.56
N ILE A 261 -16.73 -1.09 -13.03
CA ILE A 261 -17.43 -2.36 -13.24
C ILE A 261 -17.72 -2.67 -14.72
N ARG A 262 -17.92 -1.64 -15.55
CA ARG A 262 -18.19 -1.82 -16.98
C ARG A 262 -17.01 -2.42 -17.73
N ASP A 263 -15.78 -2.08 -17.33
CA ASP A 263 -14.57 -2.61 -17.96
C ASP A 263 -14.43 -4.11 -17.64
N ILE A 264 -14.74 -4.48 -16.39
CA ILE A 264 -14.78 -5.87 -15.94
C ILE A 264 -15.83 -6.65 -16.73
N ARG A 265 -17.07 -6.16 -16.79
CA ARG A 265 -18.16 -6.82 -17.51
C ARG A 265 -17.81 -7.04 -18.98
N THR A 266 -17.24 -6.04 -19.63
CA THR A 266 -16.83 -6.13 -21.05
C THR A 266 -15.73 -7.17 -21.26
N GLY A 267 -14.72 -7.20 -20.39
CA GLY A 267 -13.67 -8.20 -20.42
C GLY A 267 -14.19 -9.63 -20.19
N VAL A 268 -15.12 -9.81 -19.26
CA VAL A 268 -15.76 -11.11 -18.98
C VAL A 268 -16.56 -11.62 -20.19
N MET A 269 -17.33 -10.76 -20.85
CA MET A 269 -18.09 -11.15 -22.05
C MET A 269 -17.15 -11.58 -23.18
N GLU A 270 -16.05 -10.85 -23.41
CA GLU A 270 -15.06 -11.22 -24.42
C GLU A 270 -14.37 -12.55 -24.07
N GLY A 271 -13.92 -12.72 -22.83
CA GLY A 271 -13.32 -13.96 -22.34
C GLY A 271 -14.27 -15.16 -22.46
N ALA A 272 -15.56 -14.99 -22.12
CA ALA A 272 -16.56 -16.03 -22.26
C ALA A 272 -16.82 -16.42 -23.72
N ARG A 273 -16.77 -15.47 -24.67
CA ARG A 273 -16.85 -15.77 -26.11
C ARG A 273 -15.64 -16.56 -26.60
N LEU A 274 -14.44 -16.20 -26.18
CA LEU A 274 -13.23 -16.96 -26.50
C LEU A 274 -13.30 -18.38 -25.90
N TYR A 275 -13.79 -18.52 -24.67
CA TYR A 275 -14.00 -19.81 -24.03
C TYR A 275 -14.97 -20.69 -24.82
N ALA A 276 -16.11 -20.14 -25.27
CA ALA A 276 -17.07 -20.87 -26.12
C ALA A 276 -16.43 -21.32 -27.44
N GLY A 277 -15.63 -20.46 -28.09
CA GLY A 277 -14.90 -20.82 -29.31
C GLY A 277 -13.91 -21.97 -29.11
N LEU A 278 -13.24 -22.06 -27.95
CA LEU A 278 -12.35 -23.19 -27.64
C LEU A 278 -13.11 -24.52 -27.46
N ILE A 279 -14.31 -24.48 -26.90
CA ILE A 279 -15.20 -25.65 -26.82
C ILE A 279 -15.62 -26.08 -28.23
N GLU A 280 -15.98 -25.12 -29.11
CA GLU A 280 -16.33 -25.40 -30.51
C GLU A 280 -15.17 -26.05 -31.27
N GLU A 281 -13.93 -25.67 -30.96
CA GLU A 281 -12.72 -26.29 -31.49
C GLU A 281 -12.44 -27.71 -30.94
N GLY A 282 -13.22 -28.17 -29.95
CA GLY A 282 -13.17 -29.51 -29.38
C GLY A 282 -12.34 -29.65 -28.11
N ALA A 283 -11.83 -28.54 -27.54
CA ALA A 283 -11.17 -28.59 -26.22
C ALA A 283 -12.21 -28.89 -25.13
N PRO A 284 -11.91 -29.74 -24.14
CA PRO A 284 -12.86 -30.05 -23.06
C PRO A 284 -13.08 -28.86 -22.13
N MET A 285 -12.06 -28.01 -21.97
CA MET A 285 -12.04 -26.87 -21.05
C MET A 285 -12.49 -27.27 -19.64
N GLY A 286 -13.08 -26.34 -18.87
CA GLY A 286 -13.58 -26.58 -17.52
C GLY A 286 -13.33 -25.42 -16.55
N TYR A 287 -12.36 -24.57 -16.84
CA TYR A 287 -11.98 -23.43 -16.00
C TYR A 287 -11.90 -22.14 -16.82
N LEU A 288 -12.54 -21.08 -16.32
CA LEU A 288 -12.41 -19.73 -16.83
C LEU A 288 -11.84 -18.85 -15.72
N ASP A 289 -10.59 -18.45 -15.92
CA ASP A 289 -9.84 -17.62 -15.02
C ASP A 289 -9.82 -16.18 -15.50
N LEU A 290 -10.38 -15.30 -14.67
CA LEU A 290 -10.54 -13.88 -14.96
C LEU A 290 -9.33 -13.06 -14.49
N GLY A 291 -8.33 -13.73 -13.88
CA GLY A 291 -7.16 -13.11 -13.27
C GLY A 291 -7.54 -12.20 -12.10
N GLY A 292 -6.65 -11.27 -11.78
CA GLY A 292 -6.91 -10.23 -10.79
C GLY A 292 -7.77 -9.08 -11.32
N GLY A 293 -7.81 -7.98 -10.57
CA GLY A 293 -8.46 -6.73 -10.98
C GLY A 293 -9.57 -6.25 -10.06
N LEU A 294 -10.07 -7.11 -9.16
CA LEU A 294 -10.95 -6.70 -8.07
C LEU A 294 -10.26 -5.61 -7.23
N ALA A 295 -10.81 -4.40 -7.30
CA ALA A 295 -10.22 -3.21 -6.71
C ALA A 295 -10.48 -3.10 -5.20
N VAL A 296 -9.63 -2.31 -4.54
CA VAL A 296 -9.80 -1.89 -3.14
C VAL A 296 -10.13 -0.41 -3.13
N ASP A 297 -11.04 0.00 -2.26
CA ASP A 297 -11.43 1.40 -2.15
C ASP A 297 -10.54 2.12 -1.13
N TYR A 298 -9.39 2.64 -1.58
CA TYR A 298 -8.43 3.29 -0.70
C TYR A 298 -8.91 4.66 -0.24
N ASP A 299 -9.54 5.44 -1.11
CA ASP A 299 -10.01 6.79 -0.78
C ASP A 299 -11.43 6.83 -0.16
N GLY A 300 -12.20 5.75 -0.28
CA GLY A 300 -13.56 5.65 0.25
C GLY A 300 -14.59 6.49 -0.55
N SER A 301 -14.24 6.96 -1.74
CA SER A 301 -15.13 7.80 -2.56
C SER A 301 -16.24 7.00 -3.25
N HIS A 302 -16.07 5.68 -3.38
CA HIS A 302 -16.95 4.80 -4.15
C HIS A 302 -17.12 5.26 -5.60
N THR A 303 -16.04 5.76 -6.22
CA THR A 303 -16.04 6.26 -7.60
C THR A 303 -15.15 5.44 -8.52
N ASN A 304 -15.15 5.72 -9.81
CA ASN A 304 -14.20 5.12 -10.75
C ASN A 304 -12.82 5.79 -10.74
N TYR A 305 -12.50 6.57 -9.70
CA TYR A 305 -11.17 7.13 -9.50
C TYR A 305 -10.14 6.01 -9.29
N ILE A 306 -8.88 6.29 -9.61
CA ILE A 306 -7.80 5.29 -9.72
C ILE A 306 -7.52 4.57 -8.39
N SER A 307 -7.66 5.28 -7.27
CA SER A 307 -7.50 4.77 -5.91
C SER A 307 -8.82 4.27 -5.29
N SER A 308 -9.89 4.13 -6.10
CA SER A 308 -11.24 3.73 -5.66
C SER A 308 -11.85 2.69 -6.59
N ARG A 309 -13.14 2.40 -6.37
CA ARG A 309 -13.99 1.59 -7.26
C ARG A 309 -15.45 2.00 -7.20
N ASN A 310 -16.15 1.93 -8.34
CA ASN A 310 -17.57 2.31 -8.44
C ASN A 310 -18.55 1.15 -8.21
N TYR A 311 -18.10 0.06 -7.57
CA TYR A 311 -18.89 -1.16 -7.42
C TYR A 311 -18.66 -1.84 -6.07
N SER A 312 -19.65 -2.60 -5.62
CA SER A 312 -19.55 -3.45 -4.43
C SER A 312 -18.98 -4.84 -4.74
N LEU A 313 -18.59 -5.61 -3.72
CA LEU A 313 -18.17 -7.00 -3.93
C LEU A 313 -19.32 -7.87 -4.47
N ASP A 314 -20.52 -7.72 -3.91
CA ASP A 314 -21.71 -8.46 -4.34
C ASP A 314 -22.09 -8.13 -5.79
N GLU A 315 -21.98 -6.87 -6.19
CA GLU A 315 -22.18 -6.44 -7.58
C GLU A 315 -21.14 -7.06 -8.51
N TYR A 316 -19.85 -6.99 -8.17
CA TYR A 316 -18.78 -7.63 -8.94
C TYR A 316 -19.05 -9.12 -9.17
N CYS A 317 -19.38 -9.86 -8.10
CA CYS A 317 -19.67 -11.29 -8.20
C CYS A 317 -20.92 -11.56 -9.08
N THR A 318 -21.96 -10.74 -8.93
CA THR A 318 -23.21 -10.91 -9.71
C THR A 318 -22.98 -10.63 -11.19
N ASP A 319 -22.33 -9.51 -11.52
CA ASP A 319 -22.05 -9.09 -12.90
C ASP A 319 -21.13 -10.07 -13.63
N VAL A 320 -20.12 -10.61 -12.93
CA VAL A 320 -19.24 -11.65 -13.48
C VAL A 320 -20.05 -12.90 -13.84
N VAL A 321 -20.84 -13.44 -12.91
CA VAL A 321 -21.62 -14.67 -13.14
C VAL A 321 -22.65 -14.45 -14.24
N GLU A 322 -23.37 -13.33 -14.21
CA GLU A 322 -24.38 -12.99 -15.22
C GLU A 322 -23.77 -12.86 -16.61
N ALA A 323 -22.64 -12.17 -16.76
CA ALA A 323 -21.98 -11.97 -18.06
C ALA A 323 -21.47 -13.28 -18.68
N ILE A 324 -20.97 -14.21 -17.84
CA ILE A 324 -20.58 -15.54 -18.30
C ILE A 324 -21.82 -16.33 -18.73
N MET A 325 -22.88 -16.36 -17.91
CA MET A 325 -24.12 -17.06 -18.23
C MET A 325 -24.75 -16.59 -19.53
N SER A 326 -24.93 -15.27 -19.69
CA SER A 326 -25.55 -14.72 -20.89
C SER A 326 -24.82 -15.11 -22.16
N THR A 327 -23.51 -15.31 -22.08
CA THR A 327 -22.68 -15.69 -23.22
C THR A 327 -22.71 -17.20 -23.50
N LEU A 328 -22.58 -18.01 -22.45
CA LEU A 328 -22.46 -19.47 -22.59
C LEU A 328 -23.80 -20.18 -22.76
N ASP A 329 -24.88 -19.68 -22.15
CA ASP A 329 -26.23 -20.21 -22.35
C ASP A 329 -26.68 -20.09 -23.80
N GLU A 330 -26.41 -18.93 -24.43
CA GLU A 330 -26.69 -18.70 -25.86
C GLU A 330 -25.96 -19.70 -26.76
N ALA A 331 -24.71 -20.06 -26.38
CA ALA A 331 -23.89 -21.02 -27.10
C ALA A 331 -24.17 -22.48 -26.70
N SER A 332 -25.08 -22.74 -25.75
CA SER A 332 -25.32 -24.07 -25.15
C SER A 332 -24.04 -24.73 -24.60
N VAL A 333 -23.13 -23.91 -24.08
CA VAL A 333 -21.86 -24.36 -23.50
C VAL A 333 -22.02 -24.56 -21.98
N PRO A 334 -21.57 -25.70 -21.40
CA PRO A 334 -21.59 -25.89 -19.96
C PRO A 334 -20.80 -24.81 -19.20
N HIS A 335 -21.33 -24.40 -18.06
CA HIS A 335 -20.71 -23.36 -17.24
C HIS A 335 -19.39 -23.85 -16.61
N PRO A 336 -18.25 -23.16 -16.85
CA PRO A 336 -16.97 -23.51 -16.24
C PRO A 336 -16.93 -23.25 -14.73
N HIS A 337 -15.89 -23.76 -14.07
CA HIS A 337 -15.47 -23.19 -12.81
C HIS A 337 -14.90 -21.78 -13.03
N ILE A 338 -15.35 -20.82 -12.22
CA ILE A 338 -14.85 -19.44 -12.27
C ILE A 338 -13.66 -19.33 -11.33
N ILE A 339 -12.53 -18.84 -11.86
CA ILE A 339 -11.35 -18.47 -11.07
C ILE A 339 -11.18 -16.95 -11.08
N THR A 340 -10.78 -16.41 -9.94
CA THR A 340 -10.27 -15.03 -9.84
C THR A 340 -9.02 -15.01 -8.99
N GLU A 341 -8.02 -14.24 -9.40
CA GLU A 341 -6.74 -14.05 -8.71
C GLU A 341 -6.76 -12.74 -7.88
N SER A 342 -7.74 -12.60 -6.99
CA SER A 342 -8.06 -11.35 -6.28
C SER A 342 -7.11 -11.02 -5.12
N GLY A 343 -5.80 -10.98 -5.38
CA GLY A 343 -4.76 -10.81 -4.34
C GLY A 343 -4.89 -9.51 -3.55
N ARG A 344 -4.86 -8.35 -4.23
CA ARG A 344 -4.98 -7.02 -3.58
C ARG A 344 -6.21 -6.93 -2.69
N ALA A 345 -7.37 -7.37 -3.18
CA ALA A 345 -8.63 -7.36 -2.42
C ALA A 345 -8.69 -8.36 -1.25
N THR A 346 -7.79 -9.34 -1.24
CA THR A 346 -7.65 -10.33 -0.15
C THR A 346 -6.80 -9.77 0.98
N VAL A 347 -5.67 -9.12 0.66
CA VAL A 347 -4.68 -8.73 1.67
C VAL A 347 -4.61 -7.24 1.96
N ALA A 348 -5.27 -6.32 1.24
CA ALA A 348 -5.08 -4.89 1.54
C ALA A 348 -5.41 -4.53 3.01
N TYR A 349 -6.56 -4.96 3.53
CA TYR A 349 -7.08 -4.57 4.84
C TYR A 349 -6.40 -5.23 6.05
N TYR A 350 -5.63 -6.30 5.84
CA TYR A 350 -5.17 -7.12 6.97
C TYR A 350 -3.99 -6.49 7.74
N SER A 351 -3.35 -5.44 7.22
CA SER A 351 -2.21 -4.82 7.86
C SER A 351 -2.28 -3.29 7.94
N VAL A 352 -1.64 -2.76 8.98
CA VAL A 352 -1.53 -1.34 9.29
C VAL A 352 -0.08 -1.05 9.68
N LEU A 353 0.55 -0.08 9.02
CA LEU A 353 1.84 0.45 9.45
C LEU A 353 1.61 1.46 10.57
N LEU A 354 2.23 1.22 11.71
CA LEU A 354 2.16 2.07 12.90
C LEU A 354 3.54 2.67 13.17
N PHE A 355 3.58 3.98 13.41
CA PHE A 355 4.81 4.68 13.76
C PHE A 355 4.52 5.86 14.68
N ASN A 356 5.53 6.28 15.44
CA ASN A 356 5.48 7.50 16.25
C ASN A 356 6.10 8.68 15.51
N VAL A 357 5.66 9.89 15.86
CA VAL A 357 6.25 11.15 15.41
C VAL A 357 7.37 11.53 16.37
N LEU A 358 8.58 11.70 15.82
CA LEU A 358 9.78 12.04 16.58
C LEU A 358 9.85 13.53 16.89
N ASP A 359 9.52 14.36 15.91
CA ASP A 359 9.59 15.82 16.01
C ASP A 359 8.64 16.48 14.99
N VAL A 360 8.38 17.78 15.15
CA VAL A 360 7.61 18.59 14.21
C VAL A 360 8.33 19.89 13.90
N SER A 361 8.64 20.12 12.62
CA SER A 361 9.03 21.44 12.15
C SER A 361 7.77 22.28 11.98
N VAL A 362 7.50 23.11 12.99
CA VAL A 362 6.41 24.07 12.98
C VAL A 362 6.79 25.26 12.13
N VAL A 363 5.89 25.67 11.22
CA VAL A 363 6.01 26.98 10.58
C VAL A 363 5.92 28.05 11.67
N GLU A 364 7.03 28.78 11.89
CA GLU A 364 7.27 29.67 13.04
C GLU A 364 5.99 30.40 13.50
N GLU A 365 5.70 30.37 14.80
CA GLU A 365 4.84 31.39 15.40
C GLU A 365 5.55 32.73 15.26
N VAL A 366 5.10 33.53 14.30
CA VAL A 366 5.81 34.74 13.90
C VAL A 366 5.81 35.77 15.05
N GLN A 367 6.95 35.87 15.75
CA GLN A 367 7.20 36.94 16.70
C GLN A 367 7.77 38.17 16.00
N LEU A 368 6.89 39.14 15.74
CA LEU A 368 7.26 40.45 15.20
C LEU A 368 7.69 41.41 16.31
N PRO A 369 8.77 42.20 16.14
CA PRO A 369 9.16 43.19 17.11
C PRO A 369 8.14 44.36 17.15
N GLU A 370 7.89 44.91 18.35
CA GLU A 370 6.99 46.07 18.51
C GLU A 370 7.47 47.31 17.74
N SER A 371 8.79 47.47 17.61
CA SER A 371 9.43 48.54 16.84
C SER A 371 10.54 47.99 15.94
N LEU A 372 10.66 48.53 14.73
CA LEU A 372 11.75 48.17 13.82
C LEU A 372 13.09 48.73 14.35
N PRO A 373 14.18 47.93 14.35
CA PRO A 373 15.51 48.42 14.70
C PRO A 373 15.98 49.57 13.81
N GLU A 374 16.87 50.43 14.33
CA GLU A 374 17.53 51.45 13.51
C GLU A 374 18.35 50.82 12.38
N GLY A 375 18.31 51.43 11.19
CA GLY A 375 18.98 50.89 9.99
C GLY A 375 18.29 49.66 9.39
N THR A 376 17.00 49.47 9.67
CA THR A 376 16.18 48.45 9.01
C THR A 376 16.13 48.72 7.49
N PRO A 377 16.45 47.73 6.64
CA PRO A 377 16.38 47.88 5.19
C PRO A 377 14.98 48.21 4.70
N GLU A 378 14.88 49.00 3.62
CA GLU A 378 13.62 49.43 3.02
C GLU A 378 12.64 48.28 2.72
N PRO A 379 13.06 47.11 2.20
CA PRO A 379 12.12 46.02 1.94
C PRO A 379 11.42 45.49 3.21
N VAL A 380 12.07 45.54 4.38
CA VAL A 380 11.44 45.16 5.66
C VAL A 380 10.38 46.18 6.09
N ILE A 381 10.64 47.46 5.84
CA ILE A 381 9.66 48.53 6.09
C ILE A 381 8.44 48.32 5.21
N ASN A 382 8.65 48.03 3.92
CA ASN A 382 7.60 47.77 2.96
C ASN A 382 6.79 46.52 3.33
N LEU A 383 7.45 45.42 3.72
CA LEU A 383 6.75 44.22 4.21
C LEU A 383 5.87 44.52 5.44
N ARG A 384 6.34 45.34 6.39
CA ARG A 384 5.51 45.75 7.54
C ARG A 384 4.29 46.56 7.10
N GLU A 385 4.44 47.45 6.12
CA GLU A 385 3.33 48.23 5.56
C GLU A 385 2.34 47.34 4.80
N THR A 386 2.82 46.39 4.01
CA THR A 386 2.00 45.36 3.34
C THR A 386 1.16 44.61 4.37
N LEU A 387 1.77 44.13 5.46
CA LEU A 387 1.09 43.42 6.55
C LEU A 387 -0.02 44.27 7.19
N ALA A 388 0.24 45.55 7.45
CA ALA A 388 -0.73 46.46 8.07
C ALA A 388 -1.93 46.78 7.16
N ASN A 389 -1.74 46.72 5.83
CA ASN A 389 -2.74 47.10 4.83
C ASN A 389 -3.50 45.90 4.22
N ILE A 390 -3.33 44.68 4.74
CA ILE A 390 -4.03 43.50 4.23
C ILE A 390 -5.54 43.64 4.41
N SER A 391 -6.28 43.46 3.33
CA SER A 391 -7.74 43.43 3.29
C SER A 391 -8.22 42.37 2.30
N LEU A 392 -9.51 41.99 2.38
CA LEU A 392 -10.10 41.04 1.43
C LEU A 392 -10.03 41.48 -0.05
N ARG A 393 -9.89 42.78 -0.33
CA ARG A 393 -9.89 43.31 -1.70
C ARG A 393 -8.51 43.29 -2.36
N ASN A 394 -7.43 43.30 -1.57
CA ASN A 394 -6.05 43.41 -2.05
C ASN A 394 -5.19 42.20 -1.67
N LEU A 395 -5.77 41.05 -1.30
CA LEU A 395 -5.00 39.86 -0.91
C LEU A 395 -3.96 39.43 -1.95
N GLN A 396 -4.32 39.43 -3.24
CA GLN A 396 -3.40 39.07 -4.33
C GLN A 396 -2.27 40.10 -4.50
N GLU A 397 -2.58 41.39 -4.35
CA GLU A 397 -1.59 42.47 -4.42
C GLU A 397 -0.60 42.34 -3.26
N CYS A 398 -1.11 42.20 -2.03
CA CYS A 398 -0.27 41.98 -0.85
C CYS A 398 0.60 40.71 -0.96
N TYR A 399 0.09 39.65 -1.59
CA TYR A 399 0.87 38.43 -1.85
C TYR A 399 2.03 38.69 -2.82
N ASN A 400 1.75 39.38 -3.93
CA ASN A 400 2.76 39.73 -4.93
C ASN A 400 3.84 40.65 -4.33
N ASP A 401 3.42 41.66 -3.56
CA ASP A 401 4.32 42.58 -2.86
C ASP A 401 5.21 41.83 -1.86
N ALA A 402 4.63 40.90 -1.09
CA ALA A 402 5.38 40.10 -0.12
C ALA A 402 6.46 39.25 -0.81
N ILE A 403 6.15 38.61 -1.95
CA ILE A 403 7.14 37.87 -2.75
C ILE A 403 8.23 38.81 -3.26
N TYR A 404 7.85 39.94 -3.85
CA TYR A 404 8.78 40.91 -4.41
C TYR A 404 9.79 41.41 -3.37
N TYR A 405 9.32 41.90 -2.21
CA TYR A 405 10.21 42.43 -1.17
C TYR A 405 11.04 41.33 -0.49
N ARG A 406 10.52 40.09 -0.37
CA ARG A 406 11.31 38.94 0.10
C ARG A 406 12.46 38.64 -0.85
N ASP A 407 12.20 38.62 -2.15
CA ASP A 407 13.20 38.29 -3.15
C ASP A 407 14.25 39.42 -3.27
N GLU A 408 13.84 40.69 -3.14
CA GLU A 408 14.75 41.82 -2.99
C GLU A 408 15.67 41.67 -1.77
N MET A 409 15.14 41.27 -0.61
CA MET A 409 15.96 40.99 0.59
C MET A 409 16.93 39.83 0.39
N ARG A 410 16.52 38.78 -0.32
CA ARG A 410 17.40 37.65 -0.67
C ARG A 410 18.54 38.11 -1.59
N GLN A 411 18.27 38.99 -2.54
CA GLN A 411 19.30 39.58 -3.39
C GLN A 411 20.27 40.46 -2.59
N LEU A 412 19.76 41.34 -1.72
CA LEU A 412 20.59 42.16 -0.84
C LEU A 412 21.48 41.31 0.07
N PHE A 413 20.96 40.20 0.59
CA PHE A 413 21.73 39.28 1.43
C PHE A 413 22.83 38.57 0.63
N SER A 414 22.50 38.05 -0.56
CA SER A 414 23.46 37.39 -1.46
C SER A 414 24.59 38.34 -1.91
N MET A 415 24.30 39.64 -2.01
CA MET A 415 25.30 40.68 -2.30
C MET A 415 26.08 41.17 -1.05
N GLY A 416 25.82 40.62 0.13
CA GLY A 416 26.45 41.02 1.39
C GLY A 416 26.06 42.43 1.88
N ARG A 417 24.95 42.99 1.38
CA ARG A 417 24.47 44.34 1.74
C ARG A 417 23.67 44.37 3.03
N VAL A 418 23.11 43.24 3.45
CA VAL A 418 22.36 43.07 4.70
C VAL A 418 22.88 41.85 5.46
N ASN A 419 22.74 41.86 6.78
CA ASN A 419 23.17 40.75 7.62
C ASN A 419 22.04 39.71 7.83
N LEU A 420 22.39 38.60 8.47
CA LEU A 420 21.45 37.51 8.74
C LEU A 420 20.24 37.97 9.56
N ARG A 421 20.42 38.82 10.58
CA ARG A 421 19.30 39.32 11.41
C ARG A 421 18.31 40.15 10.61
N GLN A 422 18.80 40.99 9.70
CA GLN A 422 17.95 41.79 8.80
C GLN A 422 17.19 40.90 7.81
N ARG A 423 17.85 39.87 7.25
CA ARG A 423 17.18 38.88 6.39
C ARG A 423 16.10 38.11 7.17
N THR A 424 16.40 37.62 8.37
CA THR A 424 15.44 36.91 9.22
C THR A 424 14.25 37.80 9.58
N LEU A 425 14.48 39.10 9.84
CA LEU A 425 13.38 40.03 10.12
C LEU A 425 12.44 40.16 8.91
N ALA A 426 12.97 40.22 7.68
CA ALA A 426 12.16 40.18 6.46
C ALA A 426 11.39 38.87 6.31
N GLU A 427 12.04 37.72 6.54
CA GLU A 427 11.40 36.41 6.48
C GLU A 427 10.26 36.28 7.49
N ARG A 428 10.41 36.83 8.71
CA ARG A 428 9.33 36.90 9.71
C ARG A 428 8.13 37.72 9.22
N PHE A 429 8.34 38.95 8.76
CA PHE A 429 7.23 39.75 8.22
C PHE A 429 6.58 39.08 7.00
N PHE A 430 7.37 38.47 6.12
CA PHE A 430 6.87 37.68 5.00
C PHE A 430 5.93 36.57 5.49
N TRP A 431 6.36 35.72 6.42
CA TRP A 431 5.52 34.63 6.94
C TRP A 431 4.27 35.15 7.67
N ALA A 432 4.36 36.26 8.42
CA ALA A 432 3.17 36.90 9.02
C ALA A 432 2.15 37.31 7.95
N ILE A 433 2.60 37.87 6.83
CA ILE A 433 1.74 38.21 5.69
C ILE A 433 1.10 36.94 5.12
N ILE A 434 1.89 35.91 4.84
CA ILE A 434 1.39 34.65 4.26
C ILE A 434 0.35 34.00 5.18
N MET A 435 0.60 33.93 6.49
CA MET A 435 -0.36 33.42 7.48
C MET A 435 -1.64 34.27 7.51
N ARG A 436 -1.53 35.60 7.45
CA ARG A 436 -2.70 36.49 7.43
C ARG A 436 -3.52 36.33 6.15
N ILE A 437 -2.86 36.17 5.01
CA ILE A 437 -3.50 35.91 3.72
C ILE A 437 -4.21 34.56 3.76
N ALA A 438 -3.58 33.51 4.30
CA ALA A 438 -4.19 32.19 4.46
C ALA A 438 -5.47 32.25 5.30
N GLN A 439 -5.49 33.04 6.38
CA GLN A 439 -6.69 33.25 7.18
C GLN A 439 -7.81 33.96 6.41
N GLU A 440 -7.50 35.08 5.75
CA GLU A 440 -8.51 35.89 5.08
C GLU A 440 -9.02 35.25 3.77
N LYS A 441 -8.19 34.46 3.06
CA LYS A 441 -8.59 33.81 1.79
C LYS A 441 -9.77 32.85 1.97
N THR A 442 -9.94 32.24 3.15
CA THR A 442 -11.07 31.36 3.49
C THR A 442 -12.43 32.06 3.39
N ARG A 443 -12.45 33.40 3.41
CA ARG A 443 -13.66 34.23 3.30
C ARG A 443 -13.99 34.62 1.87
N LEU A 444 -13.09 34.35 0.92
CA LEU A 444 -13.34 34.57 -0.50
C LEU A 444 -14.27 33.47 -1.04
N LYS A 445 -15.19 33.86 -1.93
CA LYS A 445 -16.02 32.89 -2.65
C LYS A 445 -15.21 32.09 -3.67
N ASN A 446 -14.28 32.76 -4.33
CA ASN A 446 -13.36 32.18 -5.32
C ASN A 446 -11.95 32.61 -4.94
N VAL A 447 -11.10 31.66 -4.60
CA VAL A 447 -9.69 31.92 -4.26
C VAL A 447 -8.88 31.99 -5.56
N PRO A 448 -8.09 33.05 -5.78
CA PRO A 448 -7.14 33.13 -6.90
C PRO A 448 -6.15 31.96 -6.88
N ARG A 449 -5.73 31.50 -8.07
CA ARG A 449 -4.84 30.34 -8.21
C ARG A 449 -3.53 30.51 -7.43
N ASP A 450 -2.92 31.69 -7.49
CA ASP A 450 -1.63 31.96 -6.82
C ASP A 450 -1.73 31.89 -5.28
N LEU A 451 -2.93 32.02 -4.72
CA LEU A 451 -3.19 31.92 -3.28
C LEU A 451 -3.64 30.52 -2.84
N ALA A 452 -3.89 29.61 -3.79
CA ALA A 452 -4.35 28.25 -3.49
C ALA A 452 -3.27 27.48 -2.72
N ASP A 453 -2.03 27.53 -3.20
CA ASP A 453 -0.91 26.71 -2.71
C ASP A 453 -0.26 27.25 -1.42
N ILE A 454 -0.76 28.37 -0.89
CA ILE A 454 -0.26 28.96 0.37
C ILE A 454 -0.36 27.97 1.53
N ASP A 455 -1.42 27.14 1.58
CA ASP A 455 -1.63 26.23 2.71
C ASP A 455 -0.55 25.13 2.75
N VAL A 456 -0.02 24.73 1.58
CA VAL A 456 1.10 23.79 1.48
C VAL A 456 2.38 24.40 2.03
N SER A 457 2.62 25.68 1.72
CA SER A 457 3.81 26.40 2.22
C SER A 457 3.75 26.67 3.73
N LEU A 458 2.57 26.62 4.32
CA LEU A 458 2.32 26.79 5.76
C LEU A 458 2.14 25.46 6.50
N ALA A 459 2.26 24.32 5.80
CA ALA A 459 2.13 23.01 6.42
C ALA A 459 3.31 22.74 7.35
N ASP A 460 3.02 22.25 8.56
CA ASP A 460 4.05 21.71 9.43
C ASP A 460 4.62 20.42 8.85
N ILE A 461 5.86 20.10 9.20
CA ILE A 461 6.48 18.83 8.80
C ILE A 461 6.57 17.94 10.03
N TYR A 462 5.78 16.86 10.04
CA TYR A 462 5.80 15.83 11.08
C TYR A 462 6.81 14.75 10.68
N TYR A 463 7.88 14.57 11.47
CA TYR A 463 8.90 13.54 11.22
C TYR A 463 8.47 12.22 11.84
N GLY A 464 7.94 11.31 11.02
CA GLY A 464 7.53 9.98 11.41
C GLY A 464 8.70 9.00 11.43
N ASN A 465 8.79 8.20 12.49
CA ASN A 465 9.79 7.14 12.64
C ASN A 465 9.48 5.92 11.75
N PHE A 466 9.65 6.07 10.44
CA PHE A 466 9.51 5.01 9.44
C PHE A 466 10.30 5.37 8.17
N SER A 467 10.25 4.52 7.14
CA SER A 467 10.77 4.85 5.81
C SER A 467 9.69 4.61 4.76
N VAL A 468 9.46 5.60 3.89
CA VAL A 468 8.52 5.50 2.76
C VAL A 468 9.02 4.46 1.77
N PHE A 469 10.32 4.43 1.48
CA PHE A 469 10.91 3.47 0.54
C PHE A 469 10.79 2.03 1.00
N GLN A 470 10.95 1.79 2.30
CA GLN A 470 10.81 0.45 2.89
C GLN A 470 9.35 0.03 3.07
N SER A 471 8.47 0.92 3.56
CA SER A 471 7.12 0.53 4.02
C SER A 471 5.99 1.00 3.10
N LEU A 472 6.23 1.97 2.22
CA LEU A 472 5.23 2.56 1.33
C LEU A 472 5.76 2.78 -0.11
N PRO A 473 6.42 1.78 -0.75
CA PRO A 473 7.06 1.96 -2.05
C PRO A 473 6.08 2.40 -3.16
N ASP A 474 4.84 1.90 -3.17
CA ASP A 474 3.83 2.32 -4.16
C ASP A 474 3.49 3.84 -4.07
N THR A 475 3.61 4.47 -2.89
CA THR A 475 3.42 5.93 -2.76
C THR A 475 4.51 6.69 -3.52
N TRP A 476 5.75 6.21 -3.47
CA TRP A 476 6.87 6.80 -4.20
C TRP A 476 6.85 6.45 -5.69
N ALA A 477 6.56 5.19 -6.04
CA ALA A 477 6.73 4.70 -7.41
C ALA A 477 5.56 5.05 -8.35
N ILE A 478 4.33 5.13 -7.84
CA ILE A 478 3.11 5.28 -8.66
C ILE A 478 2.07 6.24 -8.07
N ASP A 479 2.46 7.09 -7.11
CA ASP A 479 1.55 8.03 -6.42
C ASP A 479 0.33 7.35 -5.76
N GLN A 480 0.50 6.10 -5.29
CA GLN A 480 -0.59 5.38 -4.62
C GLN A 480 -0.98 6.07 -3.31
N LEU A 481 -2.28 6.32 -3.16
CA LEU A 481 -2.85 6.87 -1.94
C LEU A 481 -3.14 5.76 -0.92
N PHE A 482 -2.82 6.05 0.34
CA PHE A 482 -3.21 5.25 1.50
C PHE A 482 -3.93 6.12 2.52
N PRO A 483 -4.93 5.60 3.26
CA PRO A 483 -5.47 6.29 4.41
C PRO A 483 -4.40 6.48 5.47
N VAL A 484 -4.21 7.74 5.89
CA VAL A 484 -3.30 8.12 6.97
C VAL A 484 -4.06 8.92 8.00
N MET A 485 -3.97 8.53 9.28
CA MET A 485 -4.61 9.28 10.36
C MET A 485 -3.95 9.01 11.73
N PRO A 486 -4.15 9.91 12.71
CA PRO A 486 -3.84 9.63 14.10
C PRO A 486 -4.68 8.45 14.62
N ILE A 487 -4.06 7.58 15.42
CA ILE A 487 -4.77 6.41 15.99
C ILE A 487 -5.36 6.69 17.38
N HIS A 488 -5.12 7.89 17.93
CA HIS A 488 -5.58 8.34 19.24
C HIS A 488 -5.87 9.85 19.22
N ARG A 489 -6.39 10.37 20.34
CA ARG A 489 -6.79 11.78 20.53
C ARG A 489 -7.90 12.27 19.58
N LEU A 490 -8.70 11.36 19.03
CA LEU A 490 -9.76 11.68 18.04
C LEU A 490 -11.02 12.35 18.64
N LYS A 491 -10.95 12.78 19.90
CA LYS A 491 -11.91 13.70 20.54
C LYS A 491 -11.42 15.14 20.57
N GLU A 492 -10.17 15.36 20.20
CA GLU A 492 -9.54 16.67 20.19
C GLU A 492 -9.62 17.24 18.78
N PHE A 493 -9.77 18.55 18.69
CA PHE A 493 -9.70 19.22 17.40
C PHE A 493 -8.26 19.17 16.86
N PRO A 494 -8.01 18.57 15.68
CA PRO A 494 -6.68 18.56 15.07
C PRO A 494 -6.37 19.94 14.50
N SER A 495 -5.73 20.78 15.30
CA SER A 495 -5.55 22.20 15.01
C SER A 495 -4.37 22.53 14.09
N ARG A 496 -3.62 21.53 13.64
CA ARG A 496 -2.43 21.68 12.79
C ARG A 496 -2.71 21.08 11.42
N HIS A 497 -2.12 21.65 10.39
CA HIS A 497 -2.10 21.07 9.05
C HIS A 497 -0.65 20.71 8.75
N GLY A 498 -0.37 19.46 8.38
CA GLY A 498 0.99 19.03 8.14
C GLY A 498 1.14 18.01 7.04
N ILE A 499 2.36 17.90 6.54
CA ILE A 499 2.84 16.76 5.76
C ILE A 499 3.63 15.83 6.67
N ILE A 500 3.82 14.59 6.24
CA ILE A 500 4.58 13.60 7.00
C ILE A 500 5.88 13.35 6.25
N SER A 501 7.01 13.68 6.87
CA SER A 501 8.33 13.28 6.39
C SER A 501 8.73 12.00 7.11
N ASP A 502 9.40 11.11 6.42
CA ASP A 502 10.09 9.98 7.04
C ASP A 502 11.45 10.42 7.62
N ILE A 503 12.24 9.49 8.15
CA ILE A 503 13.56 9.78 8.74
C ILE A 503 14.74 9.66 7.76
N THR A 504 14.46 9.41 6.48
CA THR A 504 15.52 9.33 5.46
C THR A 504 16.06 10.72 5.14
N CYS A 505 17.24 10.76 4.50
CA CYS A 505 17.84 12.01 4.06
C CYS A 505 17.34 12.45 2.68
N ASP A 506 16.44 11.68 2.06
CA ASP A 506 15.89 11.97 0.74
C ASP A 506 14.62 12.81 0.88
N SER A 507 14.51 13.85 0.06
CA SER A 507 13.33 14.70 0.05
C SER A 507 12.07 13.98 -0.42
N ASP A 508 12.21 12.90 -1.19
CA ASP A 508 11.10 12.08 -1.68
C ASP A 508 10.55 11.14 -0.60
N GLY A 509 11.23 11.00 0.53
CA GLY A 509 10.78 10.29 1.73
C GLY A 509 9.67 11.03 2.49
N ARG A 510 8.55 11.34 1.82
CA ARG A 510 7.43 12.07 2.43
C ARG A 510 6.07 11.64 1.88
N ILE A 511 5.04 11.87 2.68
CA ILE A 511 3.63 11.78 2.31
C ILE A 511 3.08 13.20 2.30
N ASP A 512 2.82 13.73 1.10
CA ASP A 512 2.30 15.07 0.84
C ASP A 512 0.98 15.07 0.05
N GLN A 513 0.37 13.89 -0.14
CA GLN A 513 -0.96 13.72 -0.70
C GLN A 513 -1.81 12.85 0.22
N PHE A 514 -2.97 13.38 0.61
CA PHE A 514 -3.90 12.74 1.53
C PHE A 514 -5.31 12.68 0.95
N ILE A 515 -6.06 11.69 1.40
CA ILE A 515 -7.46 11.49 1.02
C ILE A 515 -8.33 12.59 1.62
N ASP A 516 -9.25 13.12 0.81
CA ASP A 516 -10.28 14.07 1.23
C ASP A 516 -11.64 13.70 0.60
N PRO A 517 -12.79 13.92 1.26
CA PRO A 517 -14.09 13.64 0.65
C PRO A 517 -14.35 14.43 -0.65
N GLN A 518 -13.62 15.51 -0.92
CA GLN A 518 -13.67 16.26 -2.18
C GLN A 518 -12.56 15.89 -3.18
N GLY A 519 -11.72 14.90 -2.90
CA GLY A 519 -10.64 14.41 -3.77
C GLY A 519 -9.35 14.18 -3.01
N MET A 520 -8.28 14.88 -3.41
CA MET A 520 -6.99 14.84 -2.72
C MET A 520 -6.70 16.20 -2.09
N LYS A 521 -6.03 16.19 -0.94
CA LYS A 521 -5.51 17.39 -0.30
C LYS A 521 -4.02 17.27 -0.02
N PRO A 522 -3.27 18.39 -0.03
CA PRO A 522 -1.82 18.37 0.12
C PRO A 522 -1.34 18.35 1.59
N THR A 523 -2.26 18.33 2.56
CA THR A 523 -1.93 18.35 3.99
C THR A 523 -2.93 17.51 4.76
N LEU A 524 -2.52 17.00 5.92
CA LEU A 524 -3.35 16.25 6.86
C LEU A 524 -3.58 17.08 8.11
N GLU A 525 -4.82 17.11 8.60
CA GLU A 525 -5.14 17.66 9.90
C GLU A 525 -4.56 16.77 11.01
N LEU A 526 -3.71 17.35 11.84
CA LEU A 526 -2.97 16.68 12.91
C LEU A 526 -3.07 17.45 14.23
N HIS A 527 -2.72 16.79 15.32
CA HIS A 527 -2.69 17.38 16.65
C HIS A 527 -1.30 17.96 16.95
N PRO A 528 -1.20 19.04 17.75
CA PRO A 528 0.08 19.47 18.30
C PRO A 528 0.72 18.35 19.14
N LEU A 529 2.05 18.23 19.08
CA LEU A 529 2.79 17.38 20.00
C LEU A 529 2.70 17.94 21.43
N ARG A 530 2.80 17.03 22.40
CA ARG A 530 2.85 17.35 23.83
C ARG A 530 4.13 16.76 24.41
N ASP A 531 4.83 17.53 25.22
CA ASP A 531 6.07 17.09 25.85
C ASP A 531 5.84 15.83 26.70
N GLY A 532 6.63 14.79 26.44
CA GLY A 532 6.57 13.51 27.16
C GLY A 532 5.44 12.57 26.73
N GLU A 533 4.63 12.92 25.73
CA GLU A 533 3.61 12.03 25.14
C GLU A 533 4.04 11.56 23.75
N GLU A 534 3.82 10.27 23.47
CA GLU A 534 4.01 9.72 22.13
C GLU A 534 2.80 10.03 21.24
N TYR A 535 3.06 10.45 20.01
CA TYR A 535 2.04 10.72 19.01
C TYR A 535 2.15 9.70 17.88
N TYR A 536 1.14 8.86 17.74
CA TYR A 536 1.15 7.72 16.83
C TYR A 536 0.24 7.97 15.64
N LEU A 537 0.73 7.63 14.45
CA LEU A 537 -0.03 7.62 13.21
C LEU A 537 -0.13 6.19 12.69
N GLY A 538 -1.21 5.93 11.95
CA GLY A 538 -1.42 4.68 11.23
C GLY A 538 -1.56 4.95 9.73
N VAL A 539 -0.89 4.14 8.92
CA VAL A 539 -1.12 4.05 7.47
C VAL A 539 -1.80 2.72 7.20
N PHE A 540 -3.00 2.79 6.68
CA PHE A 540 -3.89 1.64 6.52
C PHE A 540 -3.85 1.11 5.10
N LEU A 541 -4.36 -0.10 4.91
CA LEU A 541 -4.51 -0.75 3.61
C LEU A 541 -3.16 -1.08 2.93
N VAL A 542 -2.10 -1.25 3.73
CA VAL A 542 -0.72 -1.47 3.27
C VAL A 542 -0.38 -2.94 3.01
N GLY A 543 -1.35 -3.85 3.06
CA GLY A 543 -1.07 -5.29 3.05
C GLY A 543 -0.80 -5.92 1.67
N ALA A 544 -1.02 -5.17 0.60
CA ALA A 544 -0.76 -5.60 -0.76
C ALA A 544 0.48 -4.87 -1.30
N TYR A 545 1.45 -5.60 -1.84
CA TYR A 545 2.69 -5.13 -2.49
C TYR A 545 3.73 -4.46 -1.59
N GLN A 546 3.32 -3.68 -0.59
CA GLN A 546 4.24 -2.82 0.17
C GLN A 546 5.38 -3.58 0.84
N GLU A 547 5.08 -4.68 1.52
CA GLU A 547 6.06 -5.50 2.24
C GLU A 547 7.06 -6.22 1.31
N THR A 548 6.68 -6.43 0.05
CA THR A 548 7.50 -7.14 -0.93
C THR A 548 8.40 -6.20 -1.71
N LEU A 549 7.91 -4.98 -1.96
CA LEU A 549 8.58 -4.00 -2.81
C LEU A 549 9.49 -3.05 -2.00
N GLY A 550 9.45 -3.14 -0.67
CA GLY A 550 10.29 -2.33 0.22
C GLY A 550 11.77 -2.41 -0.12
N ASP A 551 12.46 -1.28 -0.07
CA ASP A 551 13.90 -1.19 -0.28
C ASP A 551 14.64 -0.64 0.95
N LEU A 552 15.94 -0.94 1.00
CA LEU A 552 16.84 -0.58 2.09
C LEU A 552 17.45 0.84 1.93
N HIS A 553 16.69 1.83 1.44
CA HIS A 553 17.17 3.21 1.33
C HIS A 553 17.72 3.70 2.68
N ASN A 554 18.90 4.31 2.66
CA ASN A 554 19.64 4.70 3.87
C ASN A 554 19.94 3.55 4.85
N LEU A 555 19.95 2.29 4.39
CA LEU A 555 20.14 1.11 5.22
C LEU A 555 19.06 0.95 6.30
N MET A 556 17.87 1.50 6.06
CA MET A 556 16.69 1.26 6.89
C MET A 556 16.12 -0.11 6.54
N GLY A 557 16.10 -1.02 7.50
CA GLY A 557 15.73 -2.41 7.30
C GLY A 557 14.24 -2.70 7.46
N ASP A 558 13.89 -3.98 7.40
CA ASP A 558 12.52 -4.44 7.63
C ASP A 558 12.00 -3.96 8.98
N THR A 559 10.72 -3.57 9.02
CA THR A 559 10.10 -3.13 10.27
C THR A 559 9.80 -4.31 11.20
N ASN A 560 9.60 -4.07 12.49
CA ASN A 560 8.98 -5.03 13.39
C ASN A 560 7.63 -5.47 12.83
N VAL A 561 7.37 -6.77 12.75
CA VAL A 561 6.09 -7.31 12.25
C VAL A 561 5.43 -8.07 13.37
N VAL A 562 4.20 -7.68 13.70
CA VAL A 562 3.42 -8.34 14.74
C VAL A 562 2.06 -8.73 14.23
N SER A 563 1.70 -10.00 14.45
CA SER A 563 0.41 -10.56 14.06
C SER A 563 -0.45 -10.77 15.30
N ILE A 564 -1.69 -10.30 15.26
CA ILE A 564 -2.67 -10.52 16.32
C ILE A 564 -3.85 -11.35 15.81
N ARG A 565 -4.48 -12.08 16.74
CA ARG A 565 -5.77 -12.73 16.55
C ARG A 565 -6.74 -12.28 17.64
N VAL A 566 -7.94 -11.89 17.25
CA VAL A 566 -9.01 -11.44 18.12
C VAL A 566 -10.02 -12.57 18.31
N ALA A 567 -10.39 -12.83 19.55
CA ALA A 567 -11.40 -13.79 19.96
C ALA A 567 -12.80 -13.16 20.01
N ASP A 568 -13.84 -14.00 20.01
CA ASP A 568 -15.24 -13.56 20.00
C ASP A 568 -15.64 -12.75 21.24
N ASP A 569 -14.94 -12.94 22.36
CA ASP A 569 -15.19 -12.23 23.62
C ASP A 569 -14.51 -10.84 23.69
N GLY A 570 -13.77 -10.44 22.64
CA GLY A 570 -13.05 -9.18 22.56
C GLY A 570 -11.61 -9.23 23.07
N SER A 571 -11.17 -10.35 23.63
CA SER A 571 -9.74 -10.56 23.95
C SER A 571 -8.93 -10.77 22.67
N TYR A 572 -7.62 -10.50 22.73
CA TYR A 572 -6.72 -10.75 21.62
C TYR A 572 -5.40 -11.36 22.10
N GLU A 573 -4.74 -12.08 21.19
CA GLU A 573 -3.42 -12.66 21.41
C GLU A 573 -2.44 -12.22 20.33
N TYR A 574 -1.18 -12.05 20.74
CA TYR A 574 -0.04 -11.89 19.83
C TYR A 574 0.37 -13.28 19.35
N VAL A 575 -0.01 -13.63 18.13
CA VAL A 575 0.24 -14.99 17.59
C VAL A 575 1.63 -15.13 17.01
N ARG A 576 2.21 -14.04 16.48
CA ARG A 576 3.57 -14.02 15.93
C ARG A 576 4.19 -12.64 16.13
N GLU A 577 5.47 -12.65 16.50
CA GLU A 577 6.29 -11.46 16.72
C GLU A 577 7.61 -11.67 15.97
N ILE A 578 7.85 -10.86 14.93
CA ILE A 578 9.10 -10.83 14.17
C ILE A 578 9.78 -9.50 14.46
N ARG A 579 11.04 -9.56 14.86
CA ARG A 579 11.86 -8.36 15.00
C ARG A 579 12.26 -7.86 13.62
N GLY A 580 12.22 -6.55 13.45
CA GLY A 580 12.82 -5.90 12.30
C GLY A 580 14.34 -6.07 12.29
N ASP A 581 14.96 -5.66 11.19
CA ASP A 581 16.40 -5.84 11.01
C ASP A 581 17.21 -4.99 11.98
N SER A 582 18.28 -5.57 12.52
CA SER A 582 19.30 -4.80 13.23
C SER A 582 20.27 -4.14 12.25
N VAL A 583 21.05 -3.16 12.74
CA VAL A 583 22.14 -2.57 11.95
C VAL A 583 23.12 -3.64 11.47
N ALA A 584 23.38 -4.68 12.28
CA ALA A 584 24.24 -5.80 11.89
C ALA A 584 23.64 -6.65 10.75
N ASP A 585 22.32 -6.85 10.72
CA ASP A 585 21.64 -7.61 9.65
C ASP A 585 21.76 -6.86 8.32
N ILE A 586 21.50 -5.54 8.33
CA ILE A 586 21.62 -4.71 7.12
C ILE A 586 23.08 -4.59 6.64
N LEU A 587 24.04 -4.44 7.56
CA LEU A 587 25.45 -4.45 7.18
C LEU A 587 25.86 -5.80 6.56
N SER A 588 25.32 -6.90 7.07
CA SER A 588 25.54 -8.24 6.48
C SER A 588 24.93 -8.35 5.08
N TYR A 589 23.78 -7.73 4.85
CA TYR A 589 23.14 -7.67 3.53
C TYR A 589 24.03 -6.96 2.49
N VAL A 590 24.69 -5.88 2.88
CA VAL A 590 25.67 -5.16 2.02
C VAL A 590 27.10 -5.70 2.15
N GLU A 591 27.25 -7.00 2.45
CA GLU A 591 28.49 -7.79 2.45
C GLU A 591 29.56 -7.38 3.48
N TYR A 592 29.20 -6.65 4.54
CA TYR A 592 30.09 -6.49 5.70
C TYR A 592 29.98 -7.70 6.64
N ASP A 593 31.07 -7.98 7.37
CA ASP A 593 31.05 -8.91 8.49
C ASP A 593 30.99 -8.11 9.80
N PRO A 594 29.84 -8.09 10.52
CA PRO A 594 29.71 -7.36 11.79
C PRO A 594 30.76 -7.75 12.83
N ARG A 595 31.24 -9.00 12.82
CA ARG A 595 32.29 -9.44 13.75
C ARG A 595 33.61 -8.75 13.45
N ARG A 596 33.95 -8.63 12.16
CA ARG A 596 35.16 -7.94 11.72
C ARG A 596 35.09 -6.44 12.03
N ILE A 597 33.93 -5.81 11.84
CA ILE A 597 33.71 -4.41 12.23
C ILE A 597 34.04 -4.19 13.72
N LEU A 598 33.55 -5.08 14.59
CA LEU A 598 33.83 -4.99 16.03
C LEU A 598 35.30 -5.21 16.37
N GLU A 599 36.00 -6.08 15.65
CA GLU A 599 37.45 -6.27 15.80
C GLU A 599 38.23 -5.01 15.40
N ASP A 600 37.90 -4.41 14.26
CA ASP A 600 38.54 -3.20 13.76
C ASP A 600 38.28 -1.99 14.68
N LEU A 601 37.06 -1.86 15.21
CA LEU A 601 36.70 -0.84 16.21
C LEU A 601 37.48 -1.03 17.51
N ARG A 602 37.66 -2.28 17.95
CA ARG A 602 38.43 -2.62 19.16
C ARG A 602 39.90 -2.21 19.02
N ASP A 603 40.50 -2.48 17.87
CA ASP A 603 41.88 -2.08 17.59
C ASP A 603 42.02 -0.55 17.52
N THR A 604 41.05 0.13 16.91
CA THR A 604 41.00 1.60 16.84
C THR A 604 40.88 2.23 18.24
N ALA A 605 40.01 1.68 19.09
CA ALA A 605 39.84 2.16 20.46
C ALA A 605 41.11 1.91 21.31
N GLU A 606 41.79 0.78 21.12
CA GLU A 606 43.06 0.50 21.78
C GLU A 606 44.18 1.48 21.36
N GLN A 607 44.25 1.84 20.08
CA GLN A 607 45.18 2.86 19.60
C GLN A 607 44.89 4.23 20.22
N ALA A 608 43.62 4.59 20.39
CA ALA A 608 43.22 5.85 21.02
C ALA A 608 43.64 5.90 22.50
N VAL A 609 43.57 4.78 23.23
CA VAL A 609 44.11 4.66 24.60
C VAL A 609 45.63 4.89 24.62
N ARG A 610 46.37 4.22 23.72
CA ARG A 610 47.84 4.38 23.64
C ARG A 610 48.28 5.81 23.32
N GLN A 611 47.46 6.55 22.59
CA GLN A 611 47.69 7.94 22.22
C GLN A 611 47.19 8.94 23.29
N GLY A 612 46.58 8.45 24.39
CA GLY A 612 46.08 9.28 25.47
C GLY A 612 44.85 10.13 25.11
N ARG A 613 44.11 9.76 24.05
CA ARG A 613 42.86 10.45 23.67
C ARG A 613 41.68 10.03 24.54
N ILE A 614 41.70 8.78 25.00
CA ILE A 614 40.68 8.18 25.87
C ILE A 614 41.35 7.31 26.92
N THR A 615 40.63 7.05 28.01
CA THR A 615 41.02 6.14 29.09
C THR A 615 40.59 4.70 28.81
N PRO A 616 41.16 3.69 29.50
CA PRO A 616 40.70 2.31 29.41
C PRO A 616 39.22 2.11 29.80
N SER A 617 38.69 2.93 30.72
CA SER A 617 37.28 2.89 31.10
C SER A 617 36.38 3.42 29.99
N GLU A 618 36.75 4.56 29.38
CA GLU A 618 36.02 5.12 28.23
C GLU A 618 36.05 4.17 27.03
N ARG A 619 37.18 3.47 26.80
CA ARG A 619 37.27 2.41 25.77
C ARG A 619 36.20 1.34 25.96
N PHE A 620 35.97 0.86 27.18
CA PHE A 620 34.92 -0.13 27.45
C PHE A 620 33.53 0.42 27.12
N SER A 621 33.20 1.62 27.61
CA SER A 621 31.91 2.26 27.33
C SER A 621 31.70 2.55 25.84
N ILE A 622 32.73 2.98 25.11
CA ILE A 622 32.68 3.20 23.66
C ILE A 622 32.41 1.88 22.92
N MET A 623 33.13 0.81 23.25
CA MET A 623 32.91 -0.50 22.62
C MET A 623 31.51 -1.02 22.89
N GLN A 624 31.01 -0.87 24.11
CA GLN A 624 29.65 -1.26 24.46
C GLN A 624 28.62 -0.46 23.64
N ALA A 625 28.79 0.85 23.48
CA ALA A 625 27.90 1.67 22.67
C ALA A 625 27.86 1.23 21.18
N PHE A 626 29.00 0.86 20.58
CA PHE A 626 29.03 0.34 19.21
C PHE A 626 28.45 -1.08 19.09
N GLU A 627 28.68 -1.95 20.08
CA GLU A 627 28.07 -3.28 20.12
C GLU A 627 26.54 -3.21 20.27
N ASP A 628 26.06 -2.32 21.13
CA ASP A 628 24.64 -2.07 21.32
C ASP A 628 24.03 -1.43 20.06
N GLY A 629 24.69 -0.44 19.46
CA GLY A 629 24.24 0.17 18.19
C GLY A 629 24.20 -0.81 17.01
N LEU A 630 25.11 -1.78 16.95
CA LEU A 630 25.07 -2.84 15.92
C LEU A 630 23.91 -3.82 16.13
N ARG A 631 23.53 -4.07 17.38
CA ARG A 631 22.39 -4.96 17.73
C ARG A 631 21.05 -4.24 17.70
N GLY A 632 21.07 -2.91 17.80
CA GLY A 632 19.90 -2.05 17.81
C GLY A 632 19.14 -2.12 16.50
N TYR A 633 17.86 -1.80 16.57
CA TYR A 633 16.98 -1.67 15.43
C TYR A 633 17.47 -0.54 14.51
N THR A 634 17.24 -0.63 13.20
CA THR A 634 17.68 0.42 12.26
C THR A 634 16.96 1.75 12.44
N TYR A 635 15.80 1.74 13.10
CA TYR A 635 14.96 2.91 13.35
C TYR A 635 15.26 3.54 14.71
N PHE A 636 14.67 4.71 14.96
CA PHE A 636 14.89 5.40 16.23
C PHE A 636 14.18 4.68 17.38
N GLU A 637 14.97 4.32 18.40
CA GLU A 637 14.49 3.88 19.71
C GLU A 637 14.52 5.09 20.67
N ARG A 638 13.50 5.24 21.53
CA ARG A 638 13.36 6.38 22.45
C ARG A 638 13.67 6.02 23.90
#